data_AF-A0A812JNU9-F1
#
_entry.id   AF-A0A812JNU9-F1
#
_cell.length_a   1.000
_cell.length_b   1.000
_cell.length_c   1.000
_cell.angle_alpha   90.00
_cell.angle_beta   90.00
_cell.angle_gamma   90.00
#
_symmetry.space_group_name_H-M   'P 1'
#
loop_
_entity.id
_entity.type
_entity.pdbx_description
1 polymer ?
#
loop_
_entity_poly.entity_id
_entity_poly.type
_entity_poly.pdbx_seq_one_letter_code
_entity_poly.pdbx_strand_id
1 'polypeptide(L)'
;IYSRPLKADKFLDDTMEKLVMGKTAVVKAAAYSLPFKNLLEGFIKTMEDRSTNAVRNFSLAKQRFESSYEPMLRLTLFLEAFIMAAQQIIRNNSSEETAVCNSFLQLLTEERLLTLAMLGDASACILRLTRFLDSEEHDISGVADQCLECANSLHHLFADQACDDNGLTRHMLARLERPLVWLFKDGTAGSVGGNPAKTRDALAKCRPRFLAYTKLALQTLMAEFPSFGCLMAFRAFQLGVGGCNSRKRKNPTGPGAQTRQECVERLALLCDLPKDTLLEQLEARSKSDHRPAAQAVYNSTDVDTFDAWKRAWLSYENASGGRKRHPGDVLGEALQRFGAYNGCTSSGVEQSFGKQTQLFGKQRLRMLESTANDENALCLDALVDDAKLCHRARVIWTHLQYGKPRKMKSDSRITKGMTRKKTKKDLSIKAWRDASQKKVLKEVRSKGPLKSVKQLHGKIRFARGSSAWTSGHETEAAFQERKLDKKFLDAALDKKLLQDEQTKVAGTALQVHAKAREAKRREQEKEARKRQDLDMRRPRILSLGAAVRGKVVAVEKELSLPANALVGCQEVEQQCKQAQVCIVENVASPSSRMRWVLALFGGLCLSKKFAASAGKHGPFLKYEAASAKKRAIWISESFQASIPGITDLITAACRKPGSQWTLLQRESEVTTTRGSVIVLIEAADTARKRLYRGQKKAVTAKEFLKMISVVDKVASRLC
;
A
#
# COMPACT_ATOMS: atom_id res chain seq x y z
N ILE A 1 -7.90 3.72 9.87
CA ILE A 1 -9.06 4.47 10.41
C ILE A 1 -10.22 4.50 9.42
N TYR A 2 -10.02 4.92 8.16
CA TYR A 2 -11.12 5.05 7.18
C TYR A 2 -11.62 3.72 6.56
N SER A 3 -10.71 2.85 6.09
CA SER A 3 -11.05 1.68 5.25
C SER A 3 -11.65 0.47 5.99
N ARG A 4 -11.17 0.19 7.20
CA ARG A 4 -11.60 -1.00 7.96
C ARG A 4 -13.05 -0.92 8.44
N PRO A 5 -13.50 0.19 9.06
CA PRO A 5 -14.91 0.35 9.41
C PRO A 5 -15.84 0.28 8.19
N LEU A 6 -15.39 0.79 7.03
CA LEU A 6 -16.16 0.72 5.80
C LEU A 6 -16.42 -0.74 5.39
N LYS A 7 -15.36 -1.55 5.34
CA LYS A 7 -15.44 -2.96 4.92
C LYS A 7 -16.24 -3.85 5.87
N ALA A 8 -16.42 -3.43 7.13
CA ALA A 8 -17.23 -4.15 8.10
C ALA A 8 -18.73 -4.06 7.79
N ASP A 9 -19.19 -3.00 7.11
CA ASP A 9 -20.56 -2.86 6.63
C ASP A 9 -20.65 -3.12 5.12
N LYS A 10 -21.31 -4.22 4.75
CA LYS A 10 -21.47 -4.64 3.35
C LYS A 10 -22.16 -3.60 2.48
N PHE A 11 -23.12 -2.83 3.02
CA PHE A 11 -23.84 -1.82 2.24
C PHE A 11 -22.97 -0.59 1.98
N LEU A 12 -22.19 -0.16 2.98
CA LEU A 12 -21.25 0.94 2.80
C LEU A 12 -20.16 0.56 1.80
N ASP A 13 -19.57 -0.63 1.94
CA ASP A 13 -18.53 -1.15 1.02
C ASP A 13 -19.07 -1.30 -0.41
N ASP A 14 -20.27 -1.88 -0.58
CA ASP A 14 -20.92 -2.02 -1.88
C ASP A 14 -21.24 -0.68 -2.55
N THR A 15 -21.71 0.30 -1.77
CA THR A 15 -21.98 1.66 -2.28
C THR A 15 -20.69 2.33 -2.75
N MET A 16 -19.62 2.21 -1.95
CA MET A 16 -18.31 2.77 -2.30
C MET A 16 -17.70 2.09 -3.53
N GLU A 17 -17.77 0.76 -3.63
CA GLU A 17 -17.25 0.01 -4.77
C GLU A 17 -18.06 0.31 -6.03
N LYS A 18 -19.40 0.33 -5.98
CA LYS A 18 -20.19 0.54 -7.20
C LYS A 18 -20.16 1.97 -7.73
N LEU A 19 -20.12 2.98 -6.85
CA LEU A 19 -20.20 4.39 -7.27
C LEU A 19 -18.83 5.03 -7.50
N VAL A 20 -17.78 4.59 -6.80
CA VAL A 20 -16.49 5.30 -6.77
C VAL A 20 -15.29 4.42 -7.13
N MET A 21 -15.12 3.28 -6.45
CA MET A 21 -13.86 2.51 -6.50
C MET A 21 -13.84 1.42 -7.58
N GLY A 22 -15.00 0.93 -8.00
CA GLY A 22 -15.22 -0.20 -8.90
C GLY A 22 -14.67 0.00 -10.29
N LYS A 23 -14.31 -1.09 -10.99
CA LYS A 23 -13.86 -1.01 -12.39
C LYS A 23 -14.94 -0.40 -13.28
N THR A 24 -16.20 -0.71 -12.99
CA THR A 24 -17.40 -0.22 -13.67
C THR A 24 -18.06 0.96 -12.97
N ALA A 25 -17.36 1.64 -12.05
CA ALA A 25 -17.90 2.80 -11.36
C ALA A 25 -17.98 4.03 -12.29
N VAL A 26 -19.05 4.81 -12.19
CA VAL A 26 -19.26 6.01 -13.03
C VAL A 26 -18.12 7.02 -12.89
N VAL A 27 -17.55 7.15 -11.70
CA VAL A 27 -16.40 8.02 -11.43
C VAL A 27 -15.19 7.65 -12.29
N LYS A 28 -14.98 6.35 -12.54
CA LYS A 28 -13.90 5.90 -13.43
C LYS A 28 -14.22 6.13 -14.88
N ALA A 29 -15.47 5.91 -15.29
CA ALA A 29 -15.89 6.28 -16.64
C ALA A 29 -15.63 7.78 -16.87
N ALA A 30 -16.03 8.65 -15.95
CA ALA A 30 -15.73 10.08 -16.03
C ALA A 30 -14.22 10.42 -15.98
N ALA A 31 -13.39 9.60 -15.35
CA ALA A 31 -11.95 9.80 -15.29
C ALA A 31 -11.22 9.40 -16.58
N TYR A 32 -11.64 8.32 -17.24
CA TYR A 32 -10.89 7.68 -18.34
C TYR A 32 -11.59 7.78 -19.70
N SER A 33 -12.91 8.02 -19.75
CA SER A 33 -13.65 8.27 -20.98
C SER A 33 -13.60 9.76 -21.33
N LEU A 34 -12.96 10.09 -22.45
CA LEU A 34 -12.92 11.45 -22.97
C LEU A 34 -14.32 11.98 -23.34
N PRO A 35 -15.20 11.20 -24.02
CA PRO A 35 -16.59 11.61 -24.26
C PRO A 35 -17.35 11.94 -22.97
N PHE A 36 -17.27 11.07 -21.95
CA PHE A 36 -17.93 11.30 -20.67
C PHE A 36 -17.41 12.59 -20.03
N LYS A 37 -16.08 12.73 -19.96
CA LYS A 37 -15.44 13.90 -19.35
C LYS A 37 -15.88 15.21 -20.02
N ASN A 38 -15.92 15.26 -21.35
CA ASN A 38 -16.31 16.46 -22.09
C ASN A 38 -17.77 16.84 -21.83
N LEU A 39 -18.68 15.86 -21.84
CA LEU A 39 -20.10 16.07 -21.51
C LEU A 39 -20.27 16.57 -20.08
N LEU A 40 -19.60 15.91 -19.13
CA LEU A 40 -19.66 16.26 -17.72
C LEU A 40 -19.14 17.69 -17.48
N GLU A 41 -18.01 18.06 -18.08
CA GLU A 41 -17.48 19.43 -18.01
C GLU A 41 -18.44 20.45 -18.63
N GLY A 42 -19.14 20.09 -19.72
CA GLY A 42 -20.19 20.90 -20.31
C GLY A 42 -21.36 21.15 -19.36
N PHE A 43 -21.91 20.08 -18.76
CA PHE A 43 -23.04 20.18 -17.85
C PHE A 43 -22.69 20.90 -16.53
N ILE A 44 -21.48 20.71 -15.99
CA ILE A 44 -21.04 21.47 -14.80
C ILE A 44 -21.02 22.98 -15.08
N LYS A 45 -20.62 23.41 -16.28
CA LYS A 45 -20.62 24.84 -16.66
C LYS A 45 -22.04 25.43 -16.75
N THR A 46 -23.05 24.61 -17.02
CA THR A 46 -24.44 25.04 -17.13
C THR A 46 -25.19 25.05 -15.81
N MET A 47 -24.65 24.45 -14.73
CA MET A 47 -25.30 24.45 -13.42
C MET A 47 -25.37 25.87 -12.82
N GLU A 48 -26.52 26.21 -12.22
CA GLU A 48 -26.75 27.52 -11.58
C GLU A 48 -25.81 27.77 -10.39
N ASP A 49 -25.42 26.70 -9.70
CA ASP A 49 -24.47 26.73 -8.58
C ASP A 49 -23.03 26.80 -9.11
N ARG A 50 -22.68 27.94 -9.73
CA ARG A 50 -21.36 28.23 -10.36
C ARG A 50 -20.19 28.30 -9.37
N SER A 51 -20.36 27.85 -8.14
CA SER A 51 -19.37 27.99 -7.09
C SER A 51 -18.02 27.35 -7.45
N THR A 52 -17.95 26.42 -8.42
CA THR A 52 -16.77 25.59 -8.68
C THR A 52 -16.44 25.39 -10.17
N ASN A 53 -15.96 26.46 -10.84
CA ASN A 53 -15.72 26.51 -12.30
C ASN A 53 -14.63 25.60 -12.93
N ALA A 54 -14.09 24.58 -12.25
CA ALA A 54 -13.13 23.67 -12.89
C ALA A 54 -12.97 22.31 -12.19
N VAL A 55 -13.63 21.27 -12.69
CA VAL A 55 -13.31 19.88 -12.33
C VAL A 55 -12.47 19.26 -13.44
N ARG A 56 -11.14 19.23 -13.27
CA ARG A 56 -10.24 18.69 -14.31
C ARG A 56 -9.82 17.23 -14.12
N ASN A 57 -10.00 16.66 -12.91
CA ASN A 57 -9.33 15.41 -12.56
C ASN A 57 -10.07 14.48 -11.58
N PHE A 58 -10.76 13.45 -12.07
CA PHE A 58 -11.34 12.38 -11.24
C PHE A 58 -10.37 11.23 -10.92
N SER A 59 -9.05 11.45 -11.04
CA SER A 59 -8.04 10.42 -10.80
C SER A 59 -8.17 9.84 -9.41
N LEU A 60 -8.29 8.51 -9.37
CA LEU A 60 -8.34 7.71 -8.16
C LEU A 60 -7.13 6.79 -8.15
N ALA A 61 -6.33 6.85 -7.08
CA ALA A 61 -5.29 5.88 -6.82
C ALA A 61 -5.85 4.83 -5.86
N LYS A 62 -6.34 3.68 -6.37
CA LYS A 62 -6.92 2.61 -5.54
C LYS A 62 -6.07 2.20 -4.34
N GLN A 63 -4.74 2.25 -4.49
CA GLN A 63 -3.78 1.90 -3.45
C GLN A 63 -3.79 2.88 -2.27
N ARG A 64 -4.22 4.13 -2.49
CA ARG A 64 -4.34 5.18 -1.48
C ARG A 64 -5.81 5.48 -1.27
N PHE A 65 -6.39 4.92 -0.23
CA PHE A 65 -7.80 5.12 0.07
C PHE A 65 -8.17 6.61 0.30
N GLU A 66 -7.20 7.43 0.72
CA GLU A 66 -7.29 8.89 0.78
C GLU A 66 -7.70 9.53 -0.55
N SER A 67 -7.24 8.98 -1.68
CA SER A 67 -7.55 9.50 -3.02
C SER A 67 -9.01 9.35 -3.43
N SER A 68 -9.82 8.61 -2.64
CA SER A 68 -11.24 8.38 -2.90
C SER A 68 -12.14 9.52 -2.45
N TYR A 69 -11.67 10.39 -1.54
CA TYR A 69 -12.45 11.52 -1.04
C TYR A 69 -12.81 12.54 -2.13
N GLU A 70 -11.83 12.96 -2.94
CA GLU A 70 -12.03 13.97 -3.98
C GLU A 70 -13.06 13.51 -5.04
N PRO A 71 -13.02 12.25 -5.53
CA PRO A 71 -14.07 11.72 -6.38
C PRO A 71 -15.45 11.65 -5.73
N MET A 72 -15.56 11.24 -4.45
CA MET A 72 -16.83 11.24 -3.71
C MET A 72 -17.41 12.66 -3.63
N LEU A 73 -16.59 13.61 -3.17
CA LEU A 73 -16.93 15.02 -3.04
C LEU A 73 -17.51 15.57 -4.35
N ARG A 74 -16.88 15.27 -5.48
CA ARG A 74 -17.33 15.76 -6.80
C ARG A 74 -18.58 15.05 -7.29
N LEU A 75 -18.70 13.74 -7.10
CA LEU A 75 -19.92 13.02 -7.45
C LEU A 75 -21.12 13.57 -6.65
N THR A 76 -20.93 13.87 -5.37
CA THR A 76 -21.98 14.46 -4.51
C THR A 76 -22.33 15.89 -4.93
N LEU A 77 -21.33 16.75 -5.18
CA LEU A 77 -21.56 18.16 -5.55
C LEU A 77 -22.13 18.34 -6.97
N PHE A 78 -21.76 17.46 -7.91
CA PHE A 78 -22.14 17.56 -9.33
C PHE A 78 -23.07 16.43 -9.78
N LEU A 79 -23.87 15.88 -8.87
CA LEU A 79 -24.71 14.71 -9.13
C LEU A 79 -25.60 14.90 -10.39
N GLU A 80 -26.22 16.08 -10.55
CA GLU A 80 -27.01 16.42 -11.74
C GLU A 80 -26.23 16.27 -13.03
N ALA A 81 -25.04 16.86 -13.08
CA ALA A 81 -24.20 16.81 -14.27
C ALA A 81 -23.77 15.36 -14.59
N PHE A 82 -23.55 14.53 -13.57
CA PHE A 82 -23.31 13.09 -13.76
C PHE A 82 -24.52 12.36 -14.35
N ILE A 83 -25.73 12.66 -13.87
CA ILE A 83 -26.97 12.08 -14.40
C ILE A 83 -27.17 12.50 -15.87
N MET A 84 -27.03 13.80 -16.16
CA MET A 84 -27.18 14.33 -17.52
C MET A 84 -26.14 13.74 -18.49
N ALA A 85 -24.88 13.65 -18.08
CA ALA A 85 -23.82 13.02 -18.86
C ALA A 85 -24.13 11.54 -19.13
N ALA A 86 -24.54 10.78 -18.10
CA ALA A 86 -24.91 9.39 -18.24
C ALA A 86 -26.08 9.20 -19.23
N GLN A 87 -27.13 10.02 -19.13
CA GLN A 87 -28.26 9.97 -20.06
C GLN A 87 -27.86 10.28 -21.50
N GLN A 88 -27.00 11.26 -21.71
CA GLN A 88 -26.55 11.62 -23.05
C GLN A 88 -25.70 10.49 -23.68
N ILE A 89 -24.86 9.83 -22.89
CA ILE A 89 -24.08 8.66 -23.34
C ILE A 89 -25.00 7.48 -23.68
N ILE A 90 -25.99 7.22 -22.83
CA ILE A 90 -27.00 6.18 -23.10
C ILE A 90 -27.67 6.47 -24.44
N ARG A 91 -28.10 7.70 -24.71
CA ARG A 91 -28.73 8.08 -25.99
C ARG A 91 -27.81 7.93 -27.21
N ASN A 92 -26.52 8.22 -27.04
CA ASN A 92 -25.54 8.27 -28.14
C ASN A 92 -24.92 6.89 -28.51
N ASN A 93 -25.38 5.78 -27.91
CA ASN A 93 -25.02 4.39 -28.28
C ASN A 93 -23.51 4.05 -28.30
N SER A 94 -22.81 4.15 -27.17
CA SER A 94 -21.53 3.45 -26.94
C SER A 94 -21.74 2.19 -26.07
N SER A 95 -21.41 0.99 -26.56
CA SER A 95 -21.87 -0.28 -25.93
C SER A 95 -21.40 -0.48 -24.49
N GLU A 96 -20.10 -0.31 -24.20
CA GLU A 96 -19.54 -0.52 -22.86
C GLU A 96 -19.88 0.62 -21.87
N GLU A 97 -19.79 1.88 -22.30
CA GLU A 97 -20.08 3.02 -21.42
C GLU A 97 -21.58 3.15 -21.15
N THR A 98 -22.44 2.79 -22.10
CA THR A 98 -23.90 2.69 -21.90
C THR A 98 -24.21 1.73 -20.76
N ALA A 99 -23.57 0.56 -20.71
CA ALA A 99 -23.80 -0.41 -19.64
C ALA A 99 -23.43 0.17 -18.26
N VAL A 100 -22.29 0.87 -18.18
CA VAL A 100 -21.85 1.56 -16.96
C VAL A 100 -22.84 2.66 -16.55
N CYS A 101 -23.29 3.49 -17.50
CA CYS A 101 -24.23 4.57 -17.25
C CYS A 101 -25.61 4.05 -16.81
N ASN A 102 -26.13 3.02 -17.46
CA ASN A 102 -27.39 2.37 -17.07
C ASN A 102 -27.28 1.79 -15.65
N SER A 103 -26.19 1.06 -15.37
CA SER A 103 -25.96 0.50 -14.04
C SER A 103 -25.86 1.60 -12.98
N PHE A 104 -25.16 2.70 -13.26
CA PHE A 104 -25.08 3.85 -12.38
C PHE A 104 -26.47 4.44 -12.06
N LEU A 105 -27.28 4.71 -13.10
CA LEU A 105 -28.62 5.28 -12.93
C LEU A 105 -29.55 4.34 -12.16
N GLN A 106 -29.47 3.02 -12.38
CA GLN A 106 -30.23 2.01 -11.62
C GLN A 106 -29.82 1.93 -10.14
N LEU A 107 -28.59 2.32 -9.82
CA LEU A 107 -28.08 2.31 -8.44
C LEU A 107 -28.45 3.57 -7.65
N LEU A 108 -29.01 4.60 -8.29
CA LEU A 108 -29.35 5.84 -7.59
C LEU A 108 -30.62 5.66 -6.74
N THR A 109 -30.42 5.65 -5.42
CA THR A 109 -31.49 5.69 -4.42
C THR A 109 -31.15 6.75 -3.36
N GLU A 110 -32.15 7.25 -2.64
CA GLU A 110 -31.93 8.21 -1.55
C GLU A 110 -30.95 7.65 -0.51
N GLU A 111 -31.06 6.36 -0.17
CA GLU A 111 -30.19 5.70 0.81
C GLU A 111 -28.73 5.66 0.34
N ARG A 112 -28.46 5.33 -0.94
CA ARG A 112 -27.09 5.27 -1.47
C ARG A 112 -26.48 6.65 -1.63
N LEU A 113 -27.27 7.64 -2.03
CA LEU A 113 -26.81 9.03 -2.16
C LEU A 113 -26.48 9.66 -0.82
N LEU A 114 -27.33 9.46 0.20
CA LEU A 114 -27.05 9.89 1.56
C LEU A 114 -25.86 9.14 2.16
N THR A 115 -25.76 7.83 1.92
CA THR A 115 -24.59 7.03 2.32
C THR A 115 -23.30 7.58 1.73
N LEU A 116 -23.28 7.88 0.42
CA LEU A 116 -22.12 8.45 -0.25
C LEU A 116 -21.72 9.81 0.37
N ALA A 117 -22.71 10.66 0.66
CA ALA A 117 -22.48 11.97 1.27
C ALA A 117 -21.91 11.85 2.70
N MET A 118 -22.48 10.97 3.52
CA MET A 118 -21.99 10.69 4.88
C MET A 118 -20.60 10.04 4.86
N LEU A 119 -20.29 9.16 3.90
CA LEU A 119 -18.93 8.63 3.68
C LEU A 119 -17.96 9.76 3.33
N GLY A 120 -18.41 10.73 2.53
CA GLY A 120 -17.66 11.94 2.22
C GLY A 120 -17.34 12.77 3.47
N ASP A 121 -18.31 12.96 4.37
CA ASP A 121 -18.08 13.70 5.63
C ASP A 121 -17.13 12.98 6.59
N ALA A 122 -17.27 11.65 6.73
CA ALA A 122 -16.35 10.82 7.49
C ALA A 122 -14.92 10.90 6.91
N SER A 123 -14.81 10.78 5.59
CA SER A 123 -13.55 10.90 4.85
C SER A 123 -12.91 12.25 5.08
N ALA A 124 -13.68 13.34 4.99
CA ALA A 124 -13.16 14.69 5.20
C ALA A 124 -12.53 14.85 6.58
N CYS A 125 -13.13 14.26 7.63
CA CYS A 125 -12.57 14.29 8.98
C CYS A 125 -11.25 13.53 9.07
N ILE A 126 -11.22 12.29 8.56
CA ILE A 126 -10.04 11.41 8.65
C ILE A 126 -8.90 11.89 7.73
N LEU A 127 -9.24 12.50 6.61
CA LEU A 127 -8.30 13.08 5.65
C LEU A 127 -7.43 14.17 6.28
N ARG A 128 -7.97 14.96 7.23
CA ARG A 128 -7.17 15.97 7.95
C ARG A 128 -6.09 15.32 8.80
N LEU A 129 -6.44 14.29 9.57
CA LEU A 129 -5.47 13.54 10.36
C LEU A 129 -4.44 12.84 9.46
N THR A 130 -4.89 12.27 8.35
CA THR A 130 -4.00 11.60 7.38
C THR A 130 -2.99 12.59 6.81
N ARG A 131 -3.44 13.75 6.31
CA ARG A 131 -2.56 14.79 5.79
C ARG A 131 -1.61 15.37 6.81
N PHE A 132 -2.04 15.46 8.07
CA PHE A 132 -1.18 15.88 9.17
C PHE A 132 -0.06 14.86 9.37
N LEU A 133 -0.36 13.56 9.40
CA LEU A 133 0.65 12.52 9.57
C LEU A 133 1.54 12.32 8.33
N ASP A 134 1.04 12.66 7.14
CA ASP A 134 1.77 12.53 5.88
C ASP A 134 2.70 13.72 5.62
N SER A 135 2.51 14.89 6.26
CA SER A 135 3.44 16.00 6.10
C SER A 135 4.79 15.67 6.73
N GLU A 136 5.87 15.89 5.96
CA GLU A 136 7.25 15.58 6.38
C GLU A 136 7.71 16.43 7.58
N GLU A 137 7.10 17.61 7.77
CA GLU A 137 7.40 18.56 8.85
C GLU A 137 6.32 18.58 9.96
N HIS A 138 5.55 17.50 10.13
CA HIS A 138 4.52 17.53 11.17
C HIS A 138 5.11 17.49 12.58
N ASP A 139 4.62 18.41 13.40
CA ASP A 139 4.91 18.47 14.83
C ASP A 139 4.28 17.28 15.54
N ILE A 140 5.10 16.33 15.98
CA ILE A 140 4.62 15.11 16.65
C ILE A 140 3.92 15.39 17.99
N SER A 141 4.16 16.56 18.62
CA SER A 141 3.44 16.95 19.83
C SER A 141 1.94 17.19 19.55
N GLY A 142 1.59 17.51 18.31
CA GLY A 142 0.22 17.74 17.84
C GLY A 142 -0.56 16.49 17.48
N VAL A 143 0.09 15.32 17.35
CA VAL A 143 -0.57 14.06 16.95
C VAL A 143 -1.75 13.73 17.86
N ALA A 144 -1.55 13.86 19.18
CA ALA A 144 -2.59 13.54 20.15
C ALA A 144 -3.82 14.44 20.00
N ASP A 145 -3.61 15.74 19.76
CA ASP A 145 -4.70 16.70 19.56
C ASP A 145 -5.41 16.45 18.22
N GLN A 146 -4.69 16.12 17.16
CA GLN A 146 -5.28 15.76 15.87
C GLN A 146 -6.12 14.48 15.95
N CYS A 147 -5.66 13.47 16.69
CA CYS A 147 -6.46 12.27 16.97
C CYS A 147 -7.74 12.60 17.74
N LEU A 148 -7.65 13.47 18.77
CA LEU A 148 -8.82 13.90 19.54
C LEU A 148 -9.80 14.72 18.70
N GLU A 149 -9.32 15.67 17.89
CA GLU A 149 -10.17 16.45 16.99
C GLU A 149 -10.87 15.57 15.95
N CYS A 150 -10.17 14.59 15.40
CA CYS A 150 -10.76 13.61 14.49
C CYS A 150 -11.86 12.79 15.18
N ALA A 151 -11.58 12.26 16.38
CA ALA A 151 -12.52 11.46 17.16
C ALA A 151 -13.78 12.26 17.54
N ASN A 152 -13.61 13.47 18.07
CA ASN A 152 -14.72 14.33 18.47
C ASN A 152 -15.52 14.82 17.25
N SER A 153 -14.88 15.08 16.11
CA SER A 153 -15.58 15.43 14.86
C SER A 153 -16.44 14.29 14.33
N LEU A 154 -15.93 13.05 14.30
CA LEU A 154 -16.70 11.88 13.89
C LEU A 154 -17.89 11.61 14.82
N HIS A 155 -17.67 11.69 16.13
CA HIS A 155 -18.74 11.55 17.11
C HIS A 155 -19.79 12.65 16.95
N HIS A 156 -19.38 13.92 16.80
CA HIS A 156 -20.32 15.03 16.57
C HIS A 156 -21.15 14.83 15.31
N LEU A 157 -20.53 14.44 14.20
CA LEU A 157 -21.23 14.22 12.94
C LEU A 157 -22.27 13.10 13.03
N PHE A 158 -21.93 11.94 13.61
CA PHE A 158 -22.75 10.74 13.45
C PHE A 158 -23.45 10.27 14.73
N ALA A 159 -22.83 10.44 15.90
CA ALA A 159 -23.48 10.11 17.18
C ALA A 159 -24.38 11.25 17.66
N ASP A 160 -23.95 12.51 17.49
CA ASP A 160 -24.79 13.68 17.78
C ASP A 160 -25.66 14.08 16.57
N GLN A 161 -25.59 13.33 15.46
CA GLN A 161 -26.35 13.53 14.22
C GLN A 161 -26.16 14.91 13.55
N ALA A 162 -25.06 15.60 13.86
CA ALA A 162 -24.78 16.92 13.28
C ALA A 162 -24.43 16.89 11.79
N CYS A 163 -24.28 15.70 11.17
CA CYS A 163 -24.14 15.57 9.72
C CYS A 163 -25.33 16.16 8.96
N ASP A 164 -26.52 16.17 9.56
CA ASP A 164 -27.72 16.66 8.89
C ASP A 164 -27.64 18.16 8.56
N ASP A 165 -26.90 18.92 9.38
CA ASP A 165 -26.71 20.36 9.26
C ASP A 165 -25.35 20.76 8.68
N ASN A 166 -24.50 19.79 8.37
CA ASN A 166 -23.11 20.03 8.01
C ASN A 166 -22.66 19.24 6.77
N GLY A 167 -21.61 19.75 6.12
CA GLY A 167 -20.86 19.03 5.11
C GLY A 167 -21.67 18.58 3.89
N LEU A 168 -21.28 17.41 3.37
CA LEU A 168 -21.85 16.81 2.17
C LEU A 168 -23.23 16.24 2.43
N THR A 169 -23.49 15.74 3.64
CA THR A 169 -24.79 15.19 4.02
C THR A 169 -25.87 16.27 3.97
N ARG A 170 -25.64 17.45 4.55
CA ARG A 170 -26.56 18.60 4.43
C ARG A 170 -26.77 19.02 2.96
N HIS A 171 -25.70 19.05 2.17
CA HIS A 171 -25.80 19.40 0.75
C HIS A 171 -26.68 18.39 -0.01
N MET A 172 -26.48 17.09 0.21
CA MET A 172 -27.28 16.05 -0.42
C MET A 172 -28.74 16.08 0.05
N LEU A 173 -29.00 16.32 1.34
CA LEU A 173 -30.36 16.49 1.85
C LEU A 173 -31.08 17.65 1.15
N ALA A 174 -30.43 18.81 1.04
CA ALA A 174 -30.98 19.95 0.31
C ALA A 174 -31.19 19.61 -1.18
N ARG A 175 -30.29 18.82 -1.78
CA ARG A 175 -30.45 18.40 -3.17
C ARG A 175 -31.66 17.47 -3.36
N LEU A 176 -31.88 16.53 -2.44
CA LEU A 176 -32.98 15.57 -2.50
C LEU A 176 -34.35 16.19 -2.19
N GLU A 177 -34.43 17.47 -1.80
CA GLU A 177 -35.70 18.22 -1.71
C GLU A 177 -36.34 18.38 -3.10
N ARG A 178 -35.54 18.39 -4.18
CA ARG A 178 -36.02 18.50 -5.57
C ARG A 178 -35.88 17.17 -6.30
N PRO A 179 -36.89 16.73 -7.08
CA PRO A 179 -36.78 15.49 -7.84
C PRO A 179 -35.68 15.58 -8.90
N LEU A 180 -34.88 14.54 -8.99
CA LEU A 180 -33.96 14.25 -10.08
C LEU A 180 -34.60 13.16 -10.92
N VAL A 181 -34.82 13.40 -12.21
CA VAL A 181 -35.51 12.45 -13.10
C VAL A 181 -34.62 12.13 -14.29
N TRP A 182 -34.62 10.87 -14.72
CA TRP A 182 -33.97 10.43 -15.94
C TRP A 182 -34.81 9.38 -16.68
N LEU A 183 -34.43 9.11 -17.93
CA LEU A 183 -35.07 8.15 -18.82
C LEU A 183 -34.06 7.09 -19.26
N PHE A 184 -34.48 5.83 -19.22
CA PHE A 184 -33.77 4.69 -19.78
C PHE A 184 -34.14 4.48 -21.26
N LYS A 185 -33.38 3.63 -21.97
CA LYS A 185 -33.62 3.35 -23.40
C LYS A 185 -34.95 2.66 -23.68
N ASP A 186 -35.43 1.88 -22.72
CA ASP A 186 -36.71 1.16 -22.79
C ASP A 186 -37.92 2.08 -22.54
N GLY A 187 -37.69 3.39 -22.37
CA GLY A 187 -38.74 4.38 -22.09
C GLY A 187 -39.13 4.45 -20.62
N THR A 188 -38.55 3.61 -19.74
CA THR A 188 -38.83 3.70 -18.30
C THR A 188 -38.16 4.95 -17.71
N ALA A 189 -38.82 5.57 -16.74
CA ALA A 189 -38.30 6.71 -16.02
C ALA A 189 -37.75 6.29 -14.65
N GLY A 190 -36.56 6.76 -14.31
CA GLY A 190 -36.03 6.69 -12.95
C GLY A 190 -36.11 8.05 -12.27
N SER A 191 -36.30 8.06 -10.95
CA SER A 191 -36.27 9.28 -10.18
C SER A 191 -35.74 9.08 -8.76
N VAL A 192 -35.13 10.13 -8.20
CA VAL A 192 -34.69 10.19 -6.80
C VAL A 192 -34.93 11.58 -6.24
N GLY A 193 -35.30 11.67 -4.96
CA GLY A 193 -35.64 12.95 -4.32
C GLY A 193 -37.04 13.47 -4.68
N GLY A 194 -37.41 14.62 -4.11
CA GLY A 194 -38.75 15.21 -4.23
C GLY A 194 -39.82 14.61 -3.31
N ASN A 195 -39.54 13.48 -2.65
CA ASN A 195 -40.41 12.88 -1.63
C ASN A 195 -39.72 12.93 -0.24
N PRO A 196 -40.11 13.87 0.64
CA PRO A 196 -39.51 14.02 1.96
C PRO A 196 -39.61 12.77 2.84
N ALA A 197 -40.67 11.97 2.70
CA ALA A 197 -40.85 10.75 3.49
C ALA A 197 -39.82 9.67 3.11
N LYS A 198 -39.56 9.48 1.81
CA LYS A 198 -38.53 8.56 1.32
C LYS A 198 -37.13 8.99 1.76
N THR A 199 -36.81 10.28 1.65
CA THR A 199 -35.52 10.82 2.10
C THR A 199 -35.33 10.63 3.60
N ARG A 200 -36.38 10.83 4.41
CA ARG A 200 -36.34 10.62 5.86
C ARG A 200 -36.15 9.14 6.22
N ASP A 201 -36.85 8.23 5.55
CA ASP A 201 -36.68 6.78 5.74
C ASP A 201 -35.24 6.33 5.38
N ALA A 202 -34.73 6.81 4.25
CA ALA A 202 -33.35 6.57 3.84
C ALA A 202 -32.33 7.09 4.88
N LEU A 203 -32.53 8.30 5.41
CA LEU A 203 -31.67 8.86 6.46
C LEU A 203 -31.74 8.03 7.76
N ALA A 204 -32.94 7.58 8.13
CA ALA A 204 -33.15 6.72 9.30
C ALA A 204 -32.41 5.37 9.19
N LYS A 205 -32.28 4.83 7.97
CA LYS A 205 -31.46 3.63 7.69
C LYS A 205 -29.96 3.91 7.71
N CYS A 206 -29.53 5.07 7.22
CA CYS A 206 -28.11 5.44 7.15
C CYS A 206 -27.50 5.75 8.53
N ARG A 207 -28.19 6.53 9.36
CA ARG A 207 -27.69 6.97 10.69
C ARG A 207 -27.13 5.84 11.56
N PRO A 208 -27.83 4.72 11.79
CA PRO A 208 -27.32 3.67 12.66
C PRO A 208 -26.10 2.94 12.06
N ARG A 209 -25.98 2.85 10.72
CA ARG A 209 -24.76 2.34 10.06
C ARG A 209 -23.56 3.25 10.33
N PHE A 210 -23.75 4.56 10.25
CA PHE A 210 -22.68 5.52 10.53
C PHE A 210 -22.33 5.65 12.01
N LEU A 211 -23.28 5.36 12.90
CA LEU A 211 -22.99 5.17 14.32
C LEU A 211 -22.06 3.95 14.52
N ALA A 212 -22.33 2.83 13.85
CA ALA A 212 -21.50 1.62 13.92
C ALA A 212 -20.11 1.84 13.31
N TYR A 213 -20.07 2.50 12.15
CA TYR A 213 -18.84 2.98 11.51
C TYR A 213 -18.00 3.83 12.48
N THR A 214 -18.63 4.82 13.13
CA THR A 214 -17.95 5.72 14.07
C THR A 214 -17.37 4.95 15.25
N LYS A 215 -18.11 3.99 15.81
CA LYS A 215 -17.61 3.14 16.89
C LYS A 215 -16.32 2.39 16.49
N LEU A 216 -16.34 1.72 15.33
CA LEU A 216 -15.15 1.03 14.82
C LEU A 216 -14.00 1.98 14.46
N ALA A 217 -14.30 3.18 13.95
CA ALA A 217 -13.29 4.19 13.65
C ALA A 217 -12.58 4.68 14.92
N LEU A 218 -13.34 4.93 16.00
CA LEU A 218 -12.80 5.27 17.32
C LEU A 218 -11.96 4.13 17.90
N GLN A 219 -12.44 2.89 17.78
CA GLN A 219 -11.69 1.71 18.24
C GLN A 219 -10.39 1.52 17.44
N THR A 220 -10.42 1.78 16.13
CA THR A 220 -9.22 1.78 15.29
C THR A 220 -8.24 2.88 15.72
N LEU A 221 -8.73 4.09 16.04
CA LEU A 221 -7.90 5.17 16.57
C LEU A 221 -7.20 4.76 17.87
N MET A 222 -7.92 4.11 18.80
CA MET A 222 -7.34 3.60 20.04
C MET A 222 -6.28 2.53 19.78
N ALA A 223 -6.53 1.62 18.83
CA ALA A 223 -5.60 0.55 18.49
C ALA A 223 -4.35 1.06 17.74
N GLU A 224 -4.46 2.09 16.89
CA GLU A 224 -3.32 2.68 16.16
C GLU A 224 -2.51 3.64 17.03
N PHE A 225 -3.19 4.54 17.75
CA PHE A 225 -2.62 5.58 18.60
C PHE A 225 -3.07 5.38 20.06
N PRO A 226 -2.61 4.30 20.72
CA PRO A 226 -2.98 4.05 22.11
C PRO A 226 -2.50 5.17 23.01
N SER A 227 -3.26 5.52 24.04
CA SER A 227 -2.89 6.56 25.01
C SER A 227 -1.57 6.26 25.72
N PHE A 228 -1.22 4.98 25.88
CA PHE A 228 0.04 4.52 26.44
C PHE A 228 1.20 4.49 25.43
N GLY A 229 0.96 4.87 24.18
CA GLY A 229 1.98 4.89 23.13
C GLY A 229 2.93 6.10 23.24
N CYS A 230 4.17 5.93 22.80
CA CYS A 230 5.21 6.97 22.83
C CYS A 230 4.81 8.25 22.09
N LEU A 231 4.24 8.14 20.89
CA LEU A 231 3.79 9.31 20.11
C LEU A 231 2.79 10.19 20.87
N MET A 232 1.92 9.58 21.69
CA MET A 232 0.92 10.32 22.46
C MET A 232 1.53 11.07 23.66
N ALA A 233 2.70 10.65 24.13
CA ALA A 233 3.38 11.27 25.27
C ALA A 233 4.05 12.61 24.90
N PHE A 234 4.47 12.79 23.64
CA PHE A 234 5.06 14.04 23.14
C PHE A 234 4.10 15.24 23.20
N ARG A 235 2.81 15.03 23.43
CA ARG A 235 1.83 16.08 23.72
C ARG A 235 2.27 16.98 24.89
N ALA A 236 3.14 16.50 25.79
CA ALA A 236 3.72 17.34 26.85
C ALA A 236 4.39 18.61 26.32
N PHE A 237 4.99 18.54 25.12
CA PHE A 237 5.69 19.65 24.48
C PHE A 237 4.78 20.56 23.65
N GLN A 238 3.48 20.28 23.53
CA GLN A 238 2.60 21.11 22.70
C GLN A 238 2.62 22.59 23.13
N LEU A 239 2.96 23.47 22.19
CA LEU A 239 2.88 24.93 22.30
C LEU A 239 1.75 25.46 21.39
N GLY A 240 1.31 26.69 21.64
CA GLY A 240 0.27 27.36 20.85
C GLY A 240 -0.92 27.84 21.67
N VAL A 241 -2.01 28.28 21.02
CA VAL A 241 -3.14 29.02 21.65
C VAL A 241 -3.97 28.16 22.61
N GLY A 242 -3.34 27.86 23.74
CA GLY A 242 -3.89 27.46 25.02
C GLY A 242 -3.09 28.12 26.16
N GLY A 243 -2.41 29.26 25.90
CA GLY A 243 -1.58 29.95 26.88
C GLY A 243 -1.37 31.44 26.57
N CYS A 244 -1.54 32.26 27.60
CA CYS A 244 -1.08 33.64 27.85
C CYS A 244 -1.56 34.86 27.03
N ASN A 245 -1.96 34.82 25.75
CA ASN A 245 -2.34 36.07 25.02
C ASN A 245 -3.84 36.35 24.85
N SER A 246 -4.70 35.81 25.70
CA SER A 246 -6.13 36.14 25.67
C SER A 246 -6.65 36.63 27.01
N ARG A 247 -6.54 37.94 27.26
CA ARG A 247 -7.31 38.63 28.32
C ARG A 247 -8.85 38.55 28.10
N LYS A 248 -9.34 37.87 27.06
CA LYS A 248 -10.78 37.72 26.74
C LYS A 248 -11.28 36.27 26.54
N ARG A 249 -10.47 35.23 26.69
CA ARG A 249 -10.95 33.83 26.63
C ARG A 249 -10.99 33.22 28.03
N LYS A 250 -12.19 33.11 28.59
CA LYS A 250 -12.44 32.48 29.90
C LYS A 250 -12.22 30.96 29.95
N ASN A 251 -12.05 30.27 28.81
CA ASN A 251 -11.88 28.82 28.77
C ASN A 251 -10.63 28.42 27.96
N PRO A 252 -9.52 28.01 28.61
CA PRO A 252 -8.45 27.31 27.90
C PRO A 252 -9.02 25.98 27.39
N THR A 253 -9.01 25.80 26.07
CA THR A 253 -9.46 24.59 25.38
C THR A 253 -8.39 23.48 25.36
N GLY A 254 -7.31 23.66 26.14
CA GLY A 254 -6.33 22.62 26.39
C GLY A 254 -6.86 21.56 27.35
N PRO A 255 -6.31 20.33 27.33
CA PRO A 255 -6.59 19.34 28.35
C PRO A 255 -6.17 19.88 29.73
N GLY A 256 -6.87 19.46 30.80
CA GLY A 256 -6.51 19.86 32.17
C GLY A 256 -5.06 19.50 32.50
N ALA A 257 -4.48 20.21 33.48
CA ALA A 257 -3.10 19.98 33.96
C ALA A 257 -2.78 18.49 34.23
N GLN A 258 -3.78 17.74 34.70
CA GLN A 258 -3.71 16.31 34.99
C GLN A 258 -3.33 15.45 33.76
N THR A 259 -3.82 15.76 32.56
CA THR A 259 -3.49 15.00 31.34
C THR A 259 -2.08 15.31 30.82
N ARG A 260 -1.53 16.49 31.12
CA ARG A 260 -0.15 16.85 30.73
C ARG A 260 0.85 16.18 31.64
N GLN A 261 0.60 16.18 32.95
CA GLN A 261 1.40 15.47 33.91
C GLN A 261 1.54 13.99 33.51
N GLU A 262 0.44 13.29 33.20
CA GLU A 262 0.48 11.91 32.68
C GLU A 262 1.37 11.74 31.43
N CYS A 263 1.39 12.74 30.53
CA CYS A 263 2.24 12.72 29.34
C CYS A 263 3.73 12.87 29.72
N VAL A 264 4.07 13.74 30.66
CA VAL A 264 5.44 13.92 31.16
C VAL A 264 5.91 12.67 31.92
N GLU A 265 5.07 12.11 32.78
CA GLU A 265 5.36 10.86 33.50
C GLU A 265 5.65 9.72 32.55
N ARG A 266 4.85 9.61 31.47
CA ARG A 266 5.07 8.61 30.44
C ARG A 266 6.32 8.88 29.62
N LEU A 267 6.61 10.14 29.26
CA LEU A 267 7.87 10.50 28.59
C LEU A 267 9.09 10.14 29.45
N ALA A 268 9.04 10.44 30.75
CA ALA A 268 10.11 10.12 31.69
C ALA A 268 10.36 8.61 31.72
N LEU A 269 9.31 7.80 31.84
CA LEU A 269 9.41 6.35 31.79
C LEU A 269 9.98 5.82 30.45
N LEU A 270 9.50 6.37 29.33
CA LEU A 270 9.91 5.92 27.99
C LEU A 270 11.36 6.27 27.65
N CYS A 271 11.85 7.38 28.20
CA CYS A 271 13.19 7.91 27.93
C CYS A 271 14.21 7.55 29.03
N ASP A 272 13.78 6.85 30.09
CA ASP A 272 14.58 6.54 31.27
C ASP A 272 15.12 7.80 31.97
N LEU A 273 14.23 8.78 32.17
CA LEU A 273 14.56 10.07 32.77
C LEU A 273 13.95 10.20 34.17
N PRO A 274 14.59 10.96 35.09
CA PRO A 274 14.01 11.26 36.39
C PRO A 274 12.71 12.07 36.25
N LYS A 275 11.58 11.44 36.58
CA LYS A 275 10.23 12.01 36.46
C LYS A 275 10.09 13.37 37.16
N ASP A 276 10.48 13.44 38.43
CA ASP A 276 10.26 14.64 39.25
C ASP A 276 11.10 15.81 38.74
N THR A 277 12.36 15.54 38.35
CA THR A 277 13.23 16.55 37.74
C THR A 277 12.71 17.04 36.39
N LEU A 278 12.20 16.14 35.53
CA LEU A 278 11.61 16.52 34.25
C LEU A 278 10.35 17.39 34.45
N LEU A 279 9.48 17.01 35.38
CA LEU A 279 8.29 17.79 35.73
C LEU A 279 8.66 19.18 36.26
N GLU A 280 9.65 19.27 37.16
CA GLU A 280 10.14 20.55 37.69
C GLU A 280 10.67 21.46 36.58
N GLN A 281 11.53 20.92 35.71
CA GLN A 281 12.12 21.67 34.60
C GLN A 281 11.08 22.11 33.56
N LEU A 282 9.97 21.38 33.41
CA LEU A 282 8.95 21.62 32.39
C LEU A 282 7.76 22.48 32.89
N GLU A 283 7.29 22.30 34.13
CA GLU A 283 6.04 22.90 34.65
C GLU A 283 6.21 24.06 35.65
N ALA A 284 7.45 24.47 35.99
CA ALA A 284 7.72 25.66 36.81
C ALA A 284 7.10 25.62 38.24
N ARG A 285 7.27 24.52 38.98
CA ARG A 285 7.08 24.54 40.44
C ARG A 285 8.28 25.09 41.22
N SER A 286 9.45 25.19 40.58
CA SER A 286 10.68 25.71 41.20
C SER A 286 11.54 26.39 40.13
N LYS A 287 11.47 27.73 40.04
CA LYS A 287 12.45 28.64 39.40
C LYS A 287 12.86 28.44 37.92
N SER A 288 12.47 27.39 37.21
CA SER A 288 12.81 27.17 35.78
C SER A 288 11.67 27.53 34.83
N ASP A 289 11.85 28.61 34.05
CA ASP A 289 10.85 29.21 33.16
C ASP A 289 10.86 28.64 31.72
N HIS A 290 11.27 27.38 31.52
CA HIS A 290 11.47 26.82 30.17
C HIS A 290 10.21 26.81 29.31
N ARG A 291 9.05 26.41 29.86
CA ARG A 291 7.78 26.40 29.09
C ARG A 291 7.28 27.81 28.76
N PRO A 292 7.18 28.77 29.72
CA PRO A 292 6.86 30.15 29.40
C PRO A 292 7.80 30.75 28.34
N ALA A 293 9.11 30.48 28.43
CA ALA A 293 10.09 30.94 27.45
C ALA A 293 9.84 30.31 26.06
N ALA A 294 9.63 29.00 25.98
CA ALA A 294 9.30 28.32 24.73
C ALA A 294 8.00 28.87 24.11
N GLN A 295 6.97 29.12 24.94
CA GLN A 295 5.73 29.74 24.48
C GLN A 295 5.92 31.19 24.00
N ALA A 296 6.81 31.96 24.64
CA ALA A 296 7.15 33.30 24.21
C ALA A 296 7.89 33.31 22.86
N VAL A 297 8.86 32.40 22.67
CA VAL A 297 9.54 32.20 21.38
C VAL A 297 8.53 31.80 20.31
N TYR A 298 7.69 30.80 20.57
CA TYR A 298 6.65 30.36 19.65
C TYR A 298 5.66 31.47 19.26
N ASN A 299 5.31 32.36 20.19
CA ASN A 299 4.39 33.47 19.93
C ASN A 299 5.04 34.66 19.20
N SER A 300 6.36 34.83 19.36
CA SER A 300 7.10 35.98 18.82
C SER A 300 7.81 35.69 17.50
N THR A 301 8.00 34.42 17.16
CA THR A 301 8.73 33.98 15.97
C THR A 301 7.91 32.97 15.17
N ASP A 302 8.06 32.96 13.85
CA ASP A 302 7.42 31.98 12.95
C ASP A 302 8.24 30.69 12.91
N VAL A 303 8.23 29.95 14.03
CA VAL A 303 8.99 28.70 14.21
C VAL A 303 8.06 27.58 14.66
N ASP A 304 8.46 26.35 14.39
CA ASP A 304 7.72 25.18 14.87
C ASP A 304 7.87 25.01 16.41
N THR A 305 7.08 24.08 16.96
CA THR A 305 7.09 23.81 18.41
C THR A 305 8.46 23.33 18.89
N PHE A 306 9.14 22.48 18.11
CA PHE A 306 10.43 21.91 18.49
C PHE A 306 11.52 22.99 18.54
N ASP A 307 11.62 23.82 17.51
CA ASP A 307 12.54 24.94 17.44
C ASP A 307 12.26 25.98 18.52
N ALA A 308 10.99 26.24 18.85
CA ALA A 308 10.65 27.11 19.98
C ALA A 308 11.21 26.57 21.31
N TRP A 309 11.03 25.28 21.59
CA TRP A 309 11.60 24.63 22.76
C TRP A 309 13.13 24.63 22.75
N LYS A 310 13.74 24.27 21.61
CA LYS A 310 15.19 24.23 21.43
C LYS A 310 15.81 25.61 21.66
N ARG A 311 15.24 26.67 21.08
CA ARG A 311 15.72 28.06 21.27
C ARG A 311 15.57 28.52 22.71
N ALA A 312 14.44 28.21 23.35
CA ALA A 312 14.24 28.56 24.76
C ALA A 312 15.27 27.85 25.66
N TRP A 313 15.45 26.54 25.49
CA TRP A 313 16.44 25.77 26.25
C TRP A 313 17.87 26.27 26.03
N LEU A 314 18.28 26.46 24.76
CA LEU A 314 19.61 27.00 24.42
C LEU A 314 19.84 28.42 24.95
N SER A 315 18.78 29.24 25.09
CA SER A 315 18.92 30.60 25.64
C SER A 315 19.34 30.58 27.11
N TYR A 316 18.90 29.58 27.88
CA TYR A 316 19.31 29.40 29.27
C TYR A 316 20.65 28.67 29.40
N GLU A 317 20.91 27.71 28.52
CA GLU A 317 22.18 26.97 28.52
C GLU A 317 23.38 27.86 28.17
N ASN A 318 23.21 28.76 27.19
CA ASN A 318 24.27 29.66 26.73
C ASN A 318 24.42 30.94 27.56
N ALA A 319 23.44 31.27 28.42
CA ALA A 319 23.50 32.47 29.25
C ALA A 319 24.47 32.29 30.44
N SER A 320 25.26 33.33 30.73
CA SER A 320 26.13 33.38 31.90
C SER A 320 25.31 33.18 33.19
N GLY A 321 25.54 32.06 33.90
CA GLY A 321 24.78 31.69 35.09
C GLY A 321 23.37 31.14 34.84
N GLY A 322 22.93 31.04 33.57
CA GLY A 322 21.62 30.52 33.19
C GLY A 322 21.44 29.06 33.60
N ARG A 323 22.43 28.19 33.33
CA ARG A 323 22.42 26.78 33.75
C ARG A 323 22.29 26.58 35.27
N LYS A 324 22.84 27.49 36.07
CA LYS A 324 22.74 27.46 37.54
C LYS A 324 21.37 27.92 38.05
N ARG A 325 20.74 28.88 37.36
CA ARG A 325 19.45 29.46 37.75
C ARG A 325 18.25 28.68 37.19
N HIS A 326 18.42 28.08 36.02
CA HIS A 326 17.41 27.34 35.28
C HIS A 326 18.03 26.02 34.77
N PRO A 327 18.22 25.02 35.65
CA PRO A 327 18.72 23.72 35.22
C PRO A 327 17.80 23.12 34.15
N GLY A 328 18.38 22.44 33.16
CA GLY A 328 17.66 21.95 32.00
C GLY A 328 18.26 20.69 31.40
N ASP A 329 19.13 19.98 32.11
CA ASP A 329 19.87 18.84 31.56
C ASP A 329 18.90 17.69 31.17
N VAL A 330 17.99 17.33 32.07
CA VAL A 330 16.95 16.28 31.84
C VAL A 330 15.96 16.71 30.76
N LEU A 331 15.56 17.98 30.75
CA LEU A 331 14.74 18.56 29.68
C LEU A 331 15.47 18.49 28.32
N GLY A 332 16.78 18.77 28.30
CA GLY A 332 17.61 18.66 27.11
C GLY A 332 17.60 17.27 26.52
N GLU A 333 17.76 16.23 27.35
CA GLU A 333 17.64 14.83 26.91
C GLU A 333 16.25 14.50 26.37
N ALA A 334 15.19 14.96 27.04
CA ALA A 334 13.82 14.78 26.57
C ALA A 334 13.56 15.50 25.22
N LEU A 335 14.12 16.69 25.05
CA LEU A 335 14.06 17.47 23.80
C LEU A 335 14.86 16.81 22.68
N GLN A 336 16.03 16.21 22.96
CA GLN A 336 16.76 15.42 21.96
C GLN A 336 15.91 14.25 21.44
N ARG A 337 15.18 13.56 22.33
CA ARG A 337 14.23 12.51 21.90
C ARG A 337 13.07 13.11 21.10
N PHE A 338 12.49 14.22 21.55
CA PHE A 338 11.46 14.91 20.79
C PHE A 338 11.93 15.26 19.38
N GLY A 339 13.13 15.85 19.22
CA GLY A 339 13.74 16.14 17.93
C GLY A 339 14.01 14.90 17.08
N ALA A 340 14.42 13.78 17.70
CA ALA A 340 14.66 12.52 17.00
C ALA A 340 13.38 11.85 16.49
N TYR A 341 12.22 12.12 17.09
CA TYR A 341 10.93 11.64 16.58
C TYR A 341 10.23 12.68 15.70
N ASN A 342 10.52 13.97 15.87
CA ASN A 342 9.98 15.05 15.06
C ASN A 342 10.54 14.96 13.63
N GLY A 343 9.66 14.93 12.63
CA GLY A 343 10.07 14.71 11.23
C GLY A 343 10.47 13.27 10.87
N CYS A 344 10.47 12.33 11.82
CA CYS A 344 10.70 10.90 11.55
C CYS A 344 9.46 10.23 10.97
N THR A 345 9.12 10.58 9.73
CA THR A 345 8.04 9.94 8.98
C THR A 345 8.63 9.02 7.91
N SER A 346 8.16 7.78 7.82
CA SER A 346 8.46 6.90 6.69
C SER A 346 7.70 7.30 5.42
N SER A 347 6.75 8.25 5.52
CA SER A 347 5.88 8.67 4.42
C SER A 347 6.70 9.33 3.31
N GLY A 348 7.68 10.18 3.62
CA GLY A 348 8.55 10.79 2.61
C GLY A 348 9.32 9.73 1.82
N VAL A 349 9.84 8.72 2.51
CA VAL A 349 10.52 7.56 1.91
C VAL A 349 9.57 6.70 1.07
N GLU A 350 8.35 6.45 1.53
CA GLU A 350 7.34 5.68 0.78
C GLU A 350 6.77 6.46 -0.42
N GLN A 351 6.60 7.78 -0.29
CA GLN A 351 6.25 8.67 -1.39
C GLN A 351 7.37 8.72 -2.41
N SER A 352 8.61 8.74 -1.94
CA SER A 352 9.82 8.62 -2.76
C SER A 352 9.80 7.31 -3.53
N PHE A 353 9.60 6.16 -2.88
CA PHE A 353 9.43 4.88 -3.57
C PHE A 353 8.23 4.87 -4.54
N GLY A 354 7.14 5.56 -4.22
CA GLY A 354 5.99 5.71 -5.11
C GLY A 354 6.29 6.55 -6.35
N LYS A 355 7.01 7.68 -6.18
CA LYS A 355 7.50 8.53 -7.27
C LYS A 355 8.51 7.76 -8.12
N GLN A 356 9.45 7.06 -7.50
CA GLN A 356 10.38 6.16 -8.19
C GLN A 356 9.61 5.10 -9.00
N THR A 357 8.61 4.44 -8.41
CA THR A 357 7.81 3.43 -9.12
C THR A 357 7.04 4.04 -10.31
N GLN A 358 6.59 5.29 -10.21
CA GLN A 358 5.97 6.02 -11.33
C GLN A 358 6.99 6.45 -12.39
N LEU A 359 8.16 6.95 -11.98
CA LEU A 359 9.23 7.43 -12.85
C LEU A 359 9.91 6.28 -13.61
N PHE A 360 10.14 5.15 -12.94
CA PHE A 360 10.74 3.92 -13.49
C PHE A 360 9.70 2.88 -13.88
N GLY A 361 8.54 3.32 -14.37
CA GLY A 361 7.50 2.43 -14.85
C GLY A 361 8.01 1.42 -15.90
N LYS A 362 7.25 0.34 -16.11
CA LYS A 362 7.58 -0.83 -16.96
C LYS A 362 8.03 -0.52 -18.40
N GLN A 363 7.85 0.71 -18.87
CA GLN A 363 8.22 1.15 -20.22
C GLN A 363 9.68 1.61 -20.37
N ARG A 364 10.43 1.84 -19.27
CA ARG A 364 11.88 2.15 -19.36
C ARG A 364 12.72 0.87 -19.47
N LEU A 365 12.55 0.18 -20.60
CA LEU A 365 13.36 -0.98 -21.00
C LEU A 365 14.81 -0.53 -21.24
N ARG A 366 15.74 -0.83 -20.30
CA ARG A 366 17.23 -0.75 -20.40
C ARG A 366 17.95 0.35 -19.60
N MET A 367 17.35 0.96 -18.57
CA MET A 367 18.13 1.84 -17.69
C MET A 367 19.10 1.01 -16.83
N LEU A 368 20.38 1.41 -16.77
CA LEU A 368 21.38 0.79 -15.90
C LEU A 368 21.08 1.13 -14.43
N GLU A 369 21.43 0.23 -13.51
CA GLU A 369 21.20 0.41 -12.07
C GLU A 369 21.90 1.65 -11.52
N SER A 370 23.09 1.98 -12.01
CA SER A 370 23.80 3.22 -11.66
C SER A 370 23.02 4.47 -12.07
N THR A 371 22.51 4.52 -13.30
CA THR A 371 21.69 5.63 -13.79
C THR A 371 20.35 5.73 -13.04
N ALA A 372 19.78 4.59 -12.64
CA ALA A 372 18.61 4.56 -11.78
C ALA A 372 18.89 5.19 -10.42
N ASN A 373 20.05 4.88 -9.83
CA ASN A 373 20.48 5.43 -8.55
C ASN A 373 20.82 6.92 -8.64
N ASP A 374 21.41 7.39 -9.74
CA ASP A 374 21.68 8.81 -9.98
C ASP A 374 20.37 9.60 -10.17
N GLU A 375 19.42 9.09 -10.97
CA GLU A 375 18.09 9.70 -11.10
C GLU A 375 17.31 9.65 -9.78
N ASN A 376 17.47 8.59 -8.98
CA ASN A 376 16.92 8.50 -7.64
C ASN A 376 17.48 9.57 -6.72
N ALA A 377 18.80 9.71 -6.65
CA ALA A 377 19.44 10.76 -5.86
C ALA A 377 18.94 12.15 -6.30
N LEU A 378 18.87 12.41 -7.61
CA LEU A 378 18.37 13.68 -8.15
C LEU A 378 16.89 13.95 -7.84
N CYS A 379 16.03 12.93 -7.83
CA CYS A 379 14.60 13.09 -7.56
C CYS A 379 14.26 13.14 -6.06
N LEU A 380 15.14 12.61 -5.21
CA LEU A 380 14.88 12.40 -3.79
C LEU A 380 15.69 13.31 -2.87
N ASP A 381 16.85 13.80 -3.30
CA ASP A 381 17.62 14.76 -2.51
C ASP A 381 16.96 16.14 -2.55
N ALA A 382 16.15 16.41 -1.53
CA ALA A 382 15.68 17.75 -1.17
C ALA A 382 16.80 18.66 -0.62
N LEU A 383 18.05 18.20 -0.61
CA LEU A 383 19.22 18.93 -0.09
C LEU A 383 20.00 19.70 -1.15
N VAL A 384 19.41 19.95 -2.32
CA VAL A 384 20.01 20.91 -3.25
C VAL A 384 19.39 22.26 -2.95
N ASP A 385 20.22 23.21 -2.53
CA ASP A 385 19.90 24.64 -2.54
C ASP A 385 19.16 24.97 -3.85
N ASP A 386 17.87 25.28 -3.73
CA ASP A 386 16.97 25.51 -4.86
C ASP A 386 17.58 26.52 -5.85
N ALA A 387 18.36 27.49 -5.35
CA ALA A 387 19.07 28.45 -6.19
C ALA A 387 20.16 27.78 -7.03
N LYS A 388 20.95 26.86 -6.45
CA LYS A 388 21.98 26.08 -7.17
C LYS A 388 21.37 25.08 -8.13
N LEU A 389 20.27 24.39 -7.76
CA LEU A 389 19.57 23.48 -8.65
C LEU A 389 18.99 24.24 -9.85
N CYS A 390 18.26 25.34 -9.60
CA CYS A 390 17.73 26.20 -10.64
C CYS A 390 18.84 26.79 -11.52
N HIS A 391 19.99 27.12 -10.95
CA HIS A 391 21.15 27.60 -11.70
C HIS A 391 21.68 26.52 -12.64
N ARG A 392 21.95 25.30 -12.13
CA ARG A 392 22.42 24.18 -12.98
C ARG A 392 21.40 23.79 -14.04
N ALA A 393 20.11 23.76 -13.71
CA ALA A 393 19.04 23.50 -14.66
C ALA A 393 18.98 24.57 -15.77
N ARG A 394 19.13 25.85 -15.42
CA ARG A 394 19.23 26.94 -16.41
C ARG A 394 20.46 26.79 -17.30
N VAL A 395 21.61 26.42 -16.74
CA VAL A 395 22.83 26.18 -17.52
C VAL A 395 22.61 25.05 -18.52
N ILE A 396 22.08 23.90 -18.07
CA ILE A 396 21.76 22.76 -18.95
C ILE A 396 20.76 23.16 -20.03
N TRP A 397 19.66 23.83 -19.67
CA TRP A 397 18.64 24.28 -20.62
C TRP A 397 19.21 25.22 -21.69
N THR A 398 20.01 26.20 -21.22
CA THR A 398 20.57 27.26 -22.06
C THR A 398 21.65 26.75 -22.99
N HIS A 399 22.52 25.86 -22.51
CA HIS A 399 23.71 25.42 -23.23
C HIS A 399 23.54 24.10 -23.97
N LEU A 400 22.64 23.21 -23.54
CA LEU A 400 22.57 21.85 -24.09
C LEU A 400 21.34 21.56 -24.95
N GLN A 401 20.20 22.25 -24.77
CA GLN A 401 18.98 21.85 -25.49
C GLN A 401 18.19 22.95 -26.20
N TYR A 402 18.06 24.17 -25.65
CA TYR A 402 17.05 25.11 -26.16
C TYR A 402 17.50 26.58 -26.29
N GLY A 403 18.77 26.89 -25.99
CA GLY A 403 19.30 28.25 -26.07
C GLY A 403 18.87 29.17 -24.91
N LYS A 404 19.33 30.43 -24.93
CA LYS A 404 19.06 31.41 -23.86
C LYS A 404 17.54 31.63 -23.71
N PRO A 405 16.96 31.43 -22.51
CA PRO A 405 15.56 31.74 -22.30
C PRO A 405 15.31 33.21 -22.66
N ARG A 406 14.24 33.47 -23.42
CA ARG A 406 13.80 34.82 -23.76
C ARG A 406 13.69 35.63 -22.46
N LYS A 407 14.26 36.85 -22.43
CA LYS A 407 14.12 37.79 -21.30
C LYS A 407 12.63 37.96 -21.00
N MET A 408 12.11 37.25 -20.00
CA MET A 408 10.85 37.62 -19.41
C MET A 408 11.09 38.95 -18.70
N LYS A 409 10.35 39.99 -19.10
CA LYS A 409 10.30 41.23 -18.34
C LYS A 409 9.96 40.84 -16.90
N SER A 410 10.87 41.07 -15.97
CA SER A 410 10.66 40.84 -14.54
C SER A 410 9.79 41.95 -13.96
N ASP A 411 8.75 42.35 -14.67
CA ASP A 411 7.69 43.11 -14.05
C ASP A 411 6.97 42.08 -13.18
N SER A 412 7.37 42.01 -11.90
CA SER A 412 6.52 41.44 -10.88
C SER A 412 5.15 42.05 -11.12
N ARG A 413 4.15 41.23 -11.50
CA ARG A 413 2.77 41.69 -11.65
C ARG A 413 2.49 42.63 -10.49
N ILE A 414 2.04 43.86 -10.75
CA ILE A 414 1.71 44.86 -9.72
C ILE A 414 0.80 44.27 -8.63
N THR A 415 0.08 43.20 -8.94
CA THR A 415 -0.79 42.45 -8.05
C THR A 415 -0.11 41.30 -7.25
N LYS A 416 1.20 41.10 -7.36
CA LYS A 416 1.93 40.06 -6.61
C LYS A 416 1.98 40.49 -5.14
N GLY A 417 1.15 39.85 -4.31
CA GLY A 417 0.93 40.23 -2.91
C GLY A 417 -0.40 40.96 -2.65
N MET A 418 -1.10 41.40 -3.70
CA MET A 418 -2.46 41.93 -3.55
C MET A 418 -3.47 40.78 -3.56
N THR A 419 -4.04 40.49 -2.41
CA THR A 419 -5.21 39.61 -2.29
C THR A 419 -6.38 40.23 -3.05
N ARG A 420 -6.65 39.74 -4.27
CA ARG A 420 -7.92 40.03 -4.95
C ARG A 420 -9.06 39.73 -3.97
N LYS A 421 -9.92 40.72 -3.69
CA LYS A 421 -11.18 40.51 -2.99
C LYS A 421 -11.96 39.46 -3.79
N LYS A 422 -11.98 38.22 -3.32
CA LYS A 422 -12.77 37.15 -3.93
C LYS A 422 -14.23 37.59 -3.89
N THR A 423 -14.83 37.78 -5.05
CA THR A 423 -16.28 37.89 -5.18
C THR A 423 -16.91 36.65 -4.53
N LYS A 424 -17.91 36.86 -3.66
CA LYS A 424 -18.57 35.81 -2.83
C LYS A 424 -19.05 34.56 -3.60
N LYS A 425 -19.12 34.60 -4.94
CA LYS A 425 -19.69 33.56 -5.80
C LYS A 425 -18.71 32.50 -6.33
N ASP A 426 -17.38 32.69 -6.22
CA ASP A 426 -16.40 31.72 -6.74
C ASP A 426 -15.70 30.93 -5.61
N LEU A 427 -16.42 30.02 -4.96
CA LEU A 427 -15.87 29.14 -3.92
C LEU A 427 -15.34 27.83 -4.50
N SER A 428 -14.06 27.80 -4.89
CA SER A 428 -13.37 26.55 -5.30
C SER A 428 -13.70 25.35 -4.39
N ILE A 429 -13.69 24.12 -4.92
CA ILE A 429 -13.96 22.88 -4.15
C ILE A 429 -13.12 22.81 -2.87
N LYS A 430 -11.85 23.25 -2.94
CA LYS A 430 -10.95 23.38 -1.79
C LYS A 430 -11.54 24.32 -0.72
N ALA A 431 -12.00 25.51 -1.13
CA ALA A 431 -12.59 26.49 -0.22
C ALA A 431 -13.90 25.97 0.41
N TRP A 432 -14.74 25.28 -0.36
CA TRP A 432 -15.95 24.63 0.17
C TRP A 432 -15.59 23.59 1.24
N ARG A 433 -14.66 22.69 0.95
CA ARG A 433 -14.18 21.67 1.88
C ARG A 433 -13.63 22.29 3.16
N ASP A 434 -12.73 23.27 3.02
CA ASP A 434 -12.06 23.90 4.15
C ASP A 434 -13.09 24.67 5.01
N ALA A 435 -14.11 25.28 4.41
CA ALA A 435 -15.20 25.94 5.13
C ALA A 435 -16.08 24.95 5.90
N SER A 436 -16.52 23.87 5.26
CA SER A 436 -17.33 22.81 5.90
C SER A 436 -16.59 22.18 7.08
N GLN A 437 -15.30 21.88 6.92
CA GLN A 437 -14.45 21.33 7.98
C GLN A 437 -14.26 22.30 9.16
N LYS A 438 -14.05 23.59 8.88
CA LYS A 438 -13.94 24.63 9.91
C LYS A 438 -15.23 24.79 10.70
N LYS A 439 -16.39 24.69 10.04
CA LYS A 439 -17.70 24.76 10.71
C LYS A 439 -17.85 23.64 11.74
N VAL A 440 -17.60 22.39 11.34
CA VAL A 440 -17.65 21.22 12.24
C VAL A 440 -16.71 21.38 13.43
N LEU A 441 -15.45 21.79 13.20
CA LEU A 441 -14.49 22.00 14.30
C LEU A 441 -14.90 23.13 15.25
N LYS A 442 -15.48 24.21 14.71
CA LYS A 442 -15.99 25.32 15.54
C LYS A 442 -17.13 24.84 16.44
N GLU A 443 -18.06 24.05 15.92
CA GLU A 443 -19.15 23.47 16.71
C GLU A 443 -18.63 22.51 17.77
N VAL A 444 -17.74 21.59 17.42
CA VAL A 444 -17.10 20.66 18.37
C VAL A 444 -16.43 21.43 19.51
N ARG A 445 -15.63 22.46 19.19
CA ARG A 445 -14.93 23.28 20.19
C ARG A 445 -15.88 24.13 21.03
N SER A 446 -17.06 24.49 20.50
CA SER A 446 -18.07 25.24 21.25
C SER A 446 -18.77 24.41 22.34
N LYS A 447 -18.77 23.07 22.20
CA LYS A 447 -19.36 22.14 23.19
C LYS A 447 -18.49 21.91 24.44
N GLY A 448 -17.33 22.56 24.54
CA GLY A 448 -16.41 22.44 25.68
C GLY A 448 -15.11 21.71 25.34
N PRO A 449 -14.37 21.21 26.35
CA PRO A 449 -13.10 20.51 26.13
C PRO A 449 -13.31 19.20 25.36
N LEU A 450 -12.33 18.85 24.53
CA LEU A 450 -12.36 17.61 23.74
C LEU A 450 -12.37 16.40 24.68
N LYS A 451 -13.28 15.46 24.40
CA LYS A 451 -13.40 14.21 25.16
C LYS A 451 -12.37 13.19 24.67
N SER A 452 -11.91 12.32 25.55
CA SER A 452 -10.97 11.26 25.16
C SER A 452 -11.62 10.25 24.22
N VAL A 453 -10.82 9.62 23.35
CA VAL A 453 -11.32 8.62 22.40
C VAL A 453 -12.06 7.48 23.11
N LYS A 454 -11.54 7.03 24.26
CA LYS A 454 -12.16 5.99 25.11
C LYS A 454 -13.52 6.43 25.67
N GLN A 455 -13.63 7.68 26.13
CA GLN A 455 -14.91 8.24 26.61
C GLN A 455 -15.95 8.31 25.49
N LEU A 456 -15.57 8.75 24.30
CA LEU A 456 -16.47 8.81 23.14
C LEU A 456 -16.91 7.42 22.69
N HIS A 457 -15.96 6.48 22.60
CA HIS A 457 -16.26 5.09 22.25
C HIS A 457 -17.26 4.45 23.23
N GLY A 458 -17.09 4.67 24.54
CA GLY A 458 -17.97 4.12 25.58
C GLY A 458 -19.40 4.67 25.59
N LYS A 459 -19.63 5.82 24.94
CA LYS A 459 -20.98 6.40 24.77
C LYS A 459 -21.79 5.72 23.68
N ILE A 460 -21.12 5.12 22.69
CA ILE A 460 -21.80 4.45 21.58
C ILE A 460 -22.13 3.01 21.98
N ARG A 461 -23.41 2.78 22.29
CA ARG A 461 -23.95 1.47 22.66
C ARG A 461 -24.97 1.00 21.62
N PHE A 462 -24.92 -0.30 21.34
CA PHE A 462 -25.90 -0.98 20.50
C PHE A 462 -26.68 -1.94 21.39
N ALA A 463 -28.00 -1.98 21.21
CA ALA A 463 -28.81 -3.03 21.81
C ALA A 463 -28.39 -4.40 21.24
N ARG A 464 -28.53 -5.46 22.04
CA ARG A 464 -28.32 -6.83 21.55
C ARG A 464 -29.29 -7.09 20.38
N GLY A 465 -28.77 -7.63 19.29
CA GLY A 465 -29.57 -7.89 18.08
C GLY A 465 -29.87 -6.66 17.22
N SER A 466 -29.22 -5.52 17.46
CA SER A 466 -29.37 -4.35 16.59
C SER A 466 -28.98 -4.69 15.15
N SER A 467 -29.88 -4.44 14.19
CA SER A 467 -29.63 -4.63 12.75
C SER A 467 -28.46 -3.78 12.21
N ALA A 468 -28.09 -2.74 12.93
CA ALA A 468 -26.98 -1.85 12.60
C ALA A 468 -25.60 -2.43 12.97
N TRP A 469 -25.54 -3.36 13.92
CA TRP A 469 -24.31 -4.00 14.36
C TRP A 469 -24.30 -5.46 13.90
N THR A 470 -23.62 -5.70 12.78
CA THR A 470 -23.58 -7.03 12.14
C THR A 470 -22.37 -7.85 12.61
N SER A 471 -22.33 -9.14 12.25
CA SER A 471 -21.18 -10.02 12.51
C SER A 471 -19.87 -9.51 11.90
N GLY A 472 -19.93 -8.76 10.79
CA GLY A 472 -18.78 -8.08 10.20
C GLY A 472 -18.20 -7.01 11.16
N HIS A 473 -19.06 -6.26 11.84
CA HIS A 473 -18.66 -5.29 12.85
C HIS A 473 -18.08 -5.96 14.10
N GLU A 474 -18.68 -7.05 14.56
CA GLU A 474 -18.16 -7.84 15.69
C GLU A 474 -16.76 -8.39 15.42
N THR A 475 -16.57 -8.96 14.22
CA THR A 475 -15.27 -9.52 13.80
C THR A 475 -14.18 -8.45 13.76
N GLU A 476 -14.49 -7.27 13.19
CA GLU A 476 -13.53 -6.16 13.13
C GLU A 476 -13.28 -5.55 14.52
N ALA A 477 -14.31 -5.40 15.36
CA ALA A 477 -14.15 -4.94 16.73
C ALA A 477 -13.24 -5.88 17.53
N ALA A 478 -13.47 -7.20 17.47
CA ALA A 478 -12.62 -8.18 18.13
C ALA A 478 -11.18 -8.19 17.56
N PHE A 479 -11.00 -7.87 16.28
CA PHE A 479 -9.67 -7.68 15.71
C PHE A 479 -8.96 -6.45 16.30
N GLN A 480 -9.65 -5.31 16.40
CA GLN A 480 -9.05 -4.08 16.94
C GLN A 480 -8.76 -4.18 18.44
N GLU A 481 -9.62 -4.85 19.19
CA GLU A 481 -9.39 -5.15 20.61
C GLU A 481 -8.14 -6.01 20.80
N ARG A 482 -8.05 -7.15 20.09
CA ARG A 482 -6.84 -7.99 20.11
C ARG A 482 -5.58 -7.24 19.69
N LYS A 483 -5.70 -6.30 18.73
CA LYS A 483 -4.57 -5.45 18.31
C LYS A 483 -4.13 -4.50 19.43
N LEU A 484 -5.08 -3.87 20.12
CA LEU A 484 -4.82 -2.99 21.25
C LEU A 484 -4.21 -3.75 22.42
N ASP A 485 -4.79 -4.90 22.79
CA ASP A 485 -4.30 -5.78 23.86
C ASP A 485 -2.88 -6.24 23.59
N LYS A 486 -2.59 -6.64 22.35
CA LYS A 486 -1.25 -7.00 21.93
C LYS A 486 -0.25 -5.86 22.15
N LYS A 487 -0.59 -4.63 21.73
CA LYS A 487 0.26 -3.45 21.94
C LYS A 487 0.44 -3.13 23.43
N PHE A 488 -0.60 -3.35 24.23
CA PHE A 488 -0.55 -3.17 25.67
C PHE A 488 0.40 -4.17 26.33
N LEU A 489 0.32 -5.46 25.94
CA LEU A 489 1.25 -6.49 26.41
C LEU A 489 2.69 -6.26 25.93
N ASP A 490 2.88 -5.78 24.69
CA ASP A 490 4.20 -5.39 24.19
C ASP A 490 4.79 -4.23 25.02
N ALA A 491 3.99 -3.22 25.35
CA ALA A 491 4.39 -2.12 26.22
C ALA A 491 4.69 -2.58 27.66
N ALA A 492 3.93 -3.55 28.17
CA ALA A 492 4.17 -4.16 29.48
C ALA A 492 5.51 -4.92 29.52
N LEU A 493 5.80 -5.73 28.51
CA LEU A 493 7.07 -6.47 28.40
C LEU A 493 8.28 -5.54 28.33
N ASP A 494 8.11 -4.42 27.64
CA ASP A 494 9.14 -3.38 27.52
C ASP A 494 9.23 -2.49 28.78
N LYS A 495 8.42 -2.73 29.82
CA LYS A 495 8.31 -1.92 31.06
C LYS A 495 7.96 -0.44 30.81
N LYS A 496 7.17 -0.16 29.77
CA LYS A 496 6.80 1.19 29.31
C LYS A 496 5.40 1.63 29.75
N LEU A 497 4.72 0.84 30.58
CA LEU A 497 3.41 1.17 31.15
C LEU A 497 3.56 1.93 32.46
N LEU A 498 2.65 2.87 32.73
CA LEU A 498 2.57 3.55 34.02
C LEU A 498 2.19 2.57 35.13
N GLN A 499 2.46 2.93 36.39
CA GLN A 499 2.26 2.03 37.54
C GLN A 499 0.80 1.56 37.67
N ASP A 500 -0.17 2.44 37.40
CA ASP A 500 -1.60 2.12 37.41
C ASP A 500 -2.04 1.25 36.22
N GLU A 501 -1.26 1.22 35.14
CA GLU A 501 -1.48 0.38 33.97
C GLU A 501 -0.87 -1.01 34.17
N GLN A 502 0.28 -1.08 34.85
CA GLN A 502 0.96 -2.35 35.16
C GLN A 502 0.10 -3.26 36.03
N THR A 503 -0.64 -2.71 37.00
CA THR A 503 -1.55 -3.48 37.86
C THR A 503 -2.69 -4.16 37.09
N LYS A 504 -2.99 -3.69 35.87
CA LYS A 504 -4.04 -4.25 35.00
C LYS A 504 -3.55 -5.45 34.17
N VAL A 505 -2.24 -5.75 34.17
CA VAL A 505 -1.65 -6.82 33.38
C VAL A 505 -1.70 -8.14 34.15
N ALA A 506 -2.44 -9.12 33.63
CA ALA A 506 -2.42 -10.47 34.18
C ALA A 506 -1.06 -11.16 33.87
N GLY A 507 -0.37 -11.65 34.90
CA GLY A 507 0.96 -12.26 34.77
C GLY A 507 0.98 -13.47 33.81
N THR A 508 -0.10 -14.26 33.77
CA THR A 508 -0.25 -15.40 32.86
C THR A 508 -0.32 -14.96 31.39
N ALA A 509 -1.09 -13.91 31.08
CA ALA A 509 -1.19 -13.37 29.72
C ALA A 509 0.16 -12.81 29.24
N LEU A 510 0.89 -12.15 30.13
CA LEU A 510 2.22 -11.60 29.83
C LEU A 510 3.24 -12.70 29.49
N GLN A 511 3.26 -13.80 30.26
CA GLN A 511 4.14 -14.94 30.01
C GLN A 511 3.84 -15.65 28.68
N VAL A 512 2.55 -15.86 28.37
CA VAL A 512 2.13 -16.47 27.10
C VAL A 512 2.55 -15.59 25.92
N HIS A 513 2.35 -14.27 26.02
CA HIS A 513 2.73 -13.32 24.98
C HIS A 513 4.25 -13.22 24.79
N ALA A 514 5.03 -13.26 25.88
CA ALA A 514 6.49 -13.30 25.81
C ALA A 514 7.01 -14.51 25.02
N LYS A 515 6.49 -15.71 25.32
CA LYS A 515 6.83 -16.95 24.59
C LYS A 515 6.46 -16.84 23.11
N ALA A 516 5.28 -16.27 22.79
CA ALA A 516 4.85 -16.08 21.42
C ALA A 516 5.74 -15.08 20.64
N ARG A 517 6.16 -13.98 21.28
CA ARG A 517 7.10 -12.99 20.71
C ARG A 517 8.46 -13.62 20.40
N GLU A 518 8.97 -14.44 21.30
CA GLU A 518 10.25 -15.14 21.11
C GLU A 518 10.16 -16.18 19.98
N ALA A 519 9.10 -16.98 19.94
CA ALA A 519 8.87 -17.95 18.86
C ALA A 519 8.83 -17.27 17.49
N LYS A 520 8.12 -16.13 17.39
CA LYS A 520 8.04 -15.34 16.15
C LYS A 520 9.40 -14.78 15.74
N ARG A 521 10.23 -14.32 16.69
CA ARG A 521 11.59 -13.84 16.40
C ARG A 521 12.45 -14.96 15.81
N ARG A 522 12.41 -16.16 16.41
CA ARG A 522 13.13 -17.34 15.91
C ARG A 522 12.67 -17.76 14.51
N GLU A 523 11.39 -17.62 14.20
CA GLU A 523 10.85 -17.90 12.87
C GLU A 523 11.34 -16.89 11.82
N GLN A 524 11.28 -15.59 12.15
CA GLN A 524 11.79 -14.53 11.27
C GLN A 524 13.29 -14.67 10.98
N GLU A 525 14.09 -15.04 11.99
CA GLU A 525 15.52 -15.32 11.81
C GLU A 525 15.75 -16.51 10.87
N LYS A 526 14.95 -17.59 11.00
CA LYS A 526 15.01 -18.75 10.09
C LYS A 526 14.65 -18.35 8.65
N GLU A 527 13.61 -17.54 8.46
CA GLU A 527 13.23 -17.05 7.13
C GLU A 527 14.28 -16.12 6.53
N ALA A 528 14.86 -15.21 7.32
CA ALA A 528 15.93 -14.32 6.88
C ALA A 528 17.15 -15.12 6.41
N ARG A 529 17.55 -16.16 7.17
CA ARG A 529 18.63 -17.07 6.77
C ARG A 529 18.31 -17.81 5.47
N LYS A 530 17.08 -18.29 5.29
CA LYS A 530 16.63 -18.92 4.03
C LYS A 530 16.70 -17.96 2.84
N ARG A 531 16.28 -16.69 3.02
CA ARG A 531 16.37 -15.66 1.97
C ARG A 531 17.81 -15.35 1.61
N GLN A 532 18.69 -15.22 2.61
CA GLN A 532 20.11 -15.00 2.40
C GLN A 532 20.77 -16.17 1.63
N ASP A 533 20.44 -17.42 1.98
CA ASP A 533 20.92 -18.61 1.25
C ASP A 533 20.38 -18.64 -0.20
N LEU A 534 19.13 -18.25 -0.42
CA LEU A 534 18.56 -18.14 -1.77
C LEU A 534 19.24 -17.06 -2.62
N ASP A 535 19.55 -15.90 -2.04
CA ASP A 535 20.24 -14.82 -2.74
C ASP A 535 21.70 -15.18 -3.06
N MET A 536 22.38 -15.90 -2.15
CA MET A 536 23.71 -16.47 -2.40
C MET A 536 23.71 -17.52 -3.53
N ARG A 537 22.57 -18.20 -3.75
CA ARG A 537 22.39 -19.21 -4.80
C ARG A 537 21.88 -18.66 -6.13
N ARG A 538 21.64 -17.34 -6.26
CA ARG A 538 21.25 -16.75 -7.56
C ARG A 538 22.41 -16.89 -8.55
N PRO A 539 22.20 -17.54 -9.71
CA PRO A 539 23.26 -17.65 -10.70
C PRO A 539 23.62 -16.26 -11.23
N ARG A 540 24.90 -15.89 -11.12
CA ARG A 540 25.48 -14.80 -11.91
C ARG A 540 25.21 -15.12 -13.38
N ILE A 541 24.71 -14.15 -14.14
CA ILE A 541 24.37 -14.29 -15.56
C ILE A 541 25.58 -14.91 -16.28
N LEU A 542 25.46 -16.16 -16.69
CA LEU A 542 26.50 -16.84 -17.45
C LEU A 542 26.58 -16.17 -18.83
N SER A 543 27.74 -15.61 -19.17
CA SER A 543 28.04 -15.26 -20.56
C SER A 543 28.01 -16.53 -21.43
N LEU A 544 27.66 -16.43 -22.72
CA LEU A 544 27.63 -17.61 -23.61
C LEU A 544 28.97 -18.34 -23.63
N GLY A 545 30.07 -17.59 -23.55
CA GLY A 545 31.41 -18.15 -23.40
C GLY A 545 31.55 -19.07 -22.20
N ALA A 546 31.04 -18.68 -21.02
CA ALA A 546 31.02 -19.56 -19.84
C ALA A 546 30.01 -20.72 -19.98
N ALA A 547 28.92 -20.52 -20.72
CA ALA A 547 27.89 -21.53 -20.92
C ALA A 547 28.35 -22.66 -21.85
N VAL A 548 29.15 -22.35 -22.88
CA VAL A 548 29.49 -23.25 -24.00
C VAL A 548 30.95 -23.74 -23.98
N ARG A 549 31.89 -22.97 -23.41
CA ARG A 549 33.33 -23.30 -23.47
C ARG A 549 33.64 -24.68 -22.88
N GLY A 550 34.33 -25.51 -23.65
CA GLY A 550 34.74 -26.86 -23.24
C GLY A 550 33.58 -27.83 -23.05
N LYS A 551 32.38 -27.52 -23.58
CA LYS A 551 31.21 -28.42 -23.53
C LYS A 551 30.88 -28.97 -24.92
N VAL A 552 30.26 -30.15 -24.93
CA VAL A 552 29.70 -30.76 -26.14
C VAL A 552 28.35 -30.10 -26.43
N VAL A 553 28.19 -29.59 -27.66
CA VAL A 553 27.01 -28.86 -28.09
C VAL A 553 26.26 -29.66 -29.15
N ALA A 554 24.95 -29.80 -29.02
CA ALA A 554 24.09 -30.31 -30.08
C ALA A 554 23.22 -29.18 -30.63
N VAL A 555 23.13 -29.10 -31.95
CA VAL A 555 22.28 -28.13 -32.66
C VAL A 555 21.12 -28.90 -33.28
N GLU A 556 19.90 -28.43 -33.03
CA GLU A 556 18.70 -29.04 -33.62
C GLU A 556 18.76 -28.93 -35.15
N LYS A 557 18.46 -30.05 -35.84
CA LYS A 557 18.55 -30.14 -37.30
C LYS A 557 17.80 -28.97 -37.94
N GLU A 558 18.40 -28.39 -38.99
CA GLU A 558 17.89 -27.23 -39.75
C GLU A 558 18.14 -25.84 -39.15
N LEU A 559 18.77 -25.72 -37.97
CA LEU A 559 19.20 -24.40 -37.48
C LEU A 559 20.49 -23.90 -38.14
N SER A 560 20.37 -22.80 -38.89
CA SER A 560 21.52 -21.96 -39.25
C SER A 560 21.97 -21.12 -38.06
N LEU A 561 23.21 -21.32 -37.60
CA LEU A 561 23.84 -20.51 -36.55
C LEU A 561 24.97 -19.66 -37.14
N PRO A 562 25.17 -18.42 -36.65
CA PRO A 562 26.31 -17.61 -37.09
C PRO A 562 27.62 -18.24 -36.60
N ALA A 563 28.69 -18.09 -37.38
CA ALA A 563 29.98 -18.77 -37.14
C ALA A 563 30.60 -18.49 -35.76
N ASN A 564 30.24 -17.35 -35.15
CA ASN A 564 30.71 -16.94 -33.83
C ASN A 564 29.96 -17.59 -32.65
N ALA A 565 28.80 -18.22 -32.87
CA ALA A 565 27.96 -18.77 -31.80
C ALA A 565 28.52 -20.05 -31.16
N LEU A 566 29.46 -20.73 -31.83
CA LEU A 566 30.06 -22.00 -31.40
C LEU A 566 31.56 -21.87 -31.07
N VAL A 567 32.12 -20.66 -31.08
CA VAL A 567 33.55 -20.45 -30.82
C VAL A 567 33.88 -20.89 -29.38
N GLY A 568 34.71 -21.93 -29.26
CA GLY A 568 35.16 -22.50 -27.98
C GLY A 568 34.36 -23.72 -27.48
N CYS A 569 33.38 -24.24 -28.23
CA CYS A 569 32.80 -25.55 -27.94
C CYS A 569 33.83 -26.68 -28.17
N GLN A 570 33.72 -27.77 -27.41
CA GLN A 570 34.64 -28.91 -27.55
C GLN A 570 34.32 -29.74 -28.81
N GLU A 571 33.04 -29.96 -29.08
CA GLU A 571 32.58 -30.78 -30.21
C GLU A 571 31.11 -30.43 -30.55
N VAL A 572 30.74 -30.52 -31.84
CA VAL A 572 29.35 -30.43 -32.31
C VAL A 572 28.85 -31.84 -32.61
N GLU A 573 28.11 -32.42 -31.67
CA GLU A 573 27.72 -33.83 -31.73
C GLU A 573 26.40 -34.01 -32.51
N GLN A 574 26.47 -34.67 -33.67
CA GLN A 574 25.27 -34.96 -34.47
C GLN A 574 24.35 -36.02 -33.82
N GLN A 575 24.89 -36.88 -32.96
CA GLN A 575 24.12 -37.96 -32.31
C GLN A 575 23.48 -37.56 -30.98
N CYS A 576 23.85 -36.40 -30.41
CA CYS A 576 23.28 -35.78 -29.21
C CYS A 576 23.35 -36.62 -27.92
N LYS A 577 24.18 -37.67 -27.83
CA LYS A 577 24.19 -38.59 -26.67
C LYS A 577 25.01 -38.04 -25.50
N GLN A 578 25.91 -37.09 -25.76
CA GLN A 578 26.80 -36.48 -24.78
C GLN A 578 26.63 -34.95 -24.67
N ALA A 579 25.70 -34.38 -25.45
CA ALA A 579 25.42 -32.96 -25.45
C ALA A 579 25.07 -32.42 -24.05
N GLN A 580 25.87 -31.47 -23.59
CA GLN A 580 25.65 -30.72 -22.35
C GLN A 580 24.90 -29.41 -22.61
N VAL A 581 24.91 -28.97 -23.87
CA VAL A 581 24.23 -27.78 -24.36
C VAL A 581 23.48 -28.14 -25.63
N CYS A 582 22.18 -27.86 -25.68
CA CYS A 582 21.34 -28.03 -26.85
C CYS A 582 20.88 -26.66 -27.34
N ILE A 583 21.15 -26.32 -28.60
CA ILE A 583 20.66 -25.10 -29.23
C ILE A 583 19.44 -25.44 -30.08
N VAL A 584 18.32 -24.80 -29.78
CA VAL A 584 17.01 -25.06 -30.39
C VAL A 584 16.36 -23.77 -30.89
N GLU A 585 15.42 -23.88 -31.82
CA GLU A 585 14.69 -22.72 -32.33
C GLU A 585 13.81 -22.13 -31.22
N ASN A 586 13.03 -22.99 -30.56
CA ASN A 586 12.15 -22.61 -29.47
C ASN A 586 12.39 -23.46 -28.21
N VAL A 587 12.90 -22.81 -27.17
CA VAL A 587 13.23 -23.44 -25.88
C VAL A 587 12.00 -23.98 -25.14
N ALA A 588 10.81 -23.42 -25.38
CA ALA A 588 9.56 -23.94 -24.82
C ALA A 588 9.10 -25.25 -25.48
N SER A 589 9.55 -25.50 -26.72
CA SER A 589 9.13 -26.64 -27.53
C SER A 589 10.30 -27.24 -28.32
N PRO A 590 11.35 -27.74 -27.64
CA PRO A 590 12.43 -28.45 -28.33
C PRO A 590 11.89 -29.71 -28.99
N SER A 591 12.52 -30.16 -30.08
CA SER A 591 12.21 -31.45 -30.70
C SER A 591 12.23 -32.59 -29.68
N SER A 592 11.43 -33.62 -29.95
CA SER A 592 11.29 -34.78 -29.06
C SER A 592 12.65 -35.36 -28.66
N ARG A 593 13.58 -35.48 -29.63
CA ARG A 593 14.93 -35.99 -29.38
C ARG A 593 15.73 -35.11 -28.42
N MET A 594 15.79 -33.79 -28.65
CA MET A 594 16.48 -32.85 -27.74
C MET A 594 15.88 -32.86 -26.34
N ARG A 595 14.54 -32.94 -26.24
CA ARG A 595 13.86 -33.01 -24.95
C ARG A 595 14.25 -34.26 -24.16
N TRP A 596 14.36 -35.42 -24.82
CA TRP A 596 14.85 -36.65 -24.19
C TRP A 596 16.29 -36.51 -23.72
N VAL A 597 17.18 -35.98 -24.56
CA VAL A 597 18.59 -35.76 -24.21
C VAL A 597 18.71 -34.86 -22.98
N LEU A 598 18.06 -33.69 -23.01
CA LEU A 598 18.07 -32.71 -21.91
C LEU A 598 17.50 -33.29 -20.62
N ALA A 599 16.40 -34.05 -20.69
CA ALA A 599 15.78 -34.64 -19.51
C ALA A 599 16.60 -35.80 -18.92
N LEU A 600 17.17 -36.65 -19.76
CA LEU A 600 17.95 -37.81 -19.31
C LEU A 600 19.31 -37.38 -18.75
N PHE A 601 20.03 -36.55 -19.49
CA PHE A 601 21.44 -36.22 -19.22
C PHE A 601 21.63 -34.90 -18.48
N GLY A 602 20.58 -34.08 -18.37
CA GLY A 602 20.65 -32.70 -17.89
C GLY A 602 21.30 -31.79 -18.94
N GLY A 603 21.39 -30.49 -18.65
CA GLY A 603 22.12 -29.56 -19.50
C GLY A 603 21.41 -28.25 -19.76
N LEU A 604 21.95 -27.46 -20.67
CA LEU A 604 21.40 -26.15 -21.05
C LEU A 604 20.68 -26.23 -22.39
N CYS A 605 19.42 -25.81 -22.43
CA CYS A 605 18.65 -25.62 -23.66
C CYS A 605 18.65 -24.14 -24.00
N LEU A 606 19.40 -23.74 -25.04
CA LEU A 606 19.57 -22.35 -25.45
C LEU A 606 18.70 -22.05 -26.67
N SER A 607 18.12 -20.85 -26.72
CA SER A 607 17.48 -20.38 -27.95
C SER A 607 18.52 -19.98 -29.00
N LYS A 608 18.14 -20.05 -30.27
CA LYS A 608 18.89 -19.45 -31.39
C LYS A 608 19.32 -18.00 -31.09
N LYS A 609 18.40 -17.19 -30.54
CA LYS A 609 18.67 -15.79 -30.17
C LYS A 609 19.75 -15.66 -29.08
N PHE A 610 19.73 -16.55 -28.09
CA PHE A 610 20.74 -16.59 -27.02
C PHE A 610 22.12 -16.95 -27.57
N ALA A 611 22.19 -17.94 -28.46
CA ALA A 611 23.42 -18.31 -29.14
C ALA A 611 23.93 -17.17 -30.05
N ALA A 612 23.08 -16.62 -30.91
CA ALA A 612 23.46 -15.57 -31.87
C ALA A 612 23.90 -14.24 -31.21
N SER A 613 23.40 -13.95 -30.01
CA SER A 613 23.72 -12.73 -29.26
C SER A 613 24.88 -12.86 -28.27
N ALA A 614 25.63 -13.96 -28.32
CA ALA A 614 26.68 -14.27 -27.34
C ALA A 614 26.17 -14.26 -25.89
N GLY A 615 24.93 -14.68 -25.66
CA GLY A 615 24.31 -14.80 -24.33
C GLY A 615 23.69 -13.51 -23.79
N LYS A 616 23.64 -12.45 -24.60
CA LYS A 616 23.04 -11.16 -24.21
C LYS A 616 21.51 -11.20 -24.23
N HIS A 617 20.92 -11.86 -25.23
CA HIS A 617 19.49 -11.81 -25.54
C HIS A 617 18.89 -13.18 -25.81
N GLY A 618 17.68 -13.45 -25.30
CA GLY A 618 16.93 -14.67 -25.58
C GLY A 618 16.90 -15.64 -24.40
N PRO A 619 15.93 -16.56 -24.39
CA PRO A 619 15.74 -17.48 -23.28
C PRO A 619 16.74 -18.65 -23.32
N PHE A 620 16.95 -19.22 -22.14
CA PHE A 620 17.54 -20.55 -21.97
C PHE A 620 16.94 -21.28 -20.76
N LEU A 621 16.93 -22.60 -20.79
CA LEU A 621 16.49 -23.45 -19.69
C LEU A 621 17.62 -24.37 -19.23
N LYS A 622 17.74 -24.58 -17.93
CA LYS A 622 18.62 -25.62 -17.37
C LYS A 622 17.79 -26.82 -16.94
N TYR A 623 18.11 -27.98 -17.49
CA TYR A 623 17.50 -29.25 -17.13
C TYR A 623 18.33 -29.98 -16.07
N GLU A 624 17.64 -30.58 -15.10
CA GLU A 624 18.26 -31.52 -14.17
C GLU A 624 18.44 -32.89 -14.85
N ALA A 625 19.59 -33.52 -14.64
CA ALA A 625 19.82 -34.87 -15.14
C ALA A 625 18.96 -35.86 -14.35
N ALA A 626 17.97 -36.47 -15.01
CA ALA A 626 17.15 -37.48 -14.35
C ALA A 626 17.97 -38.70 -13.92
N SER A 627 19.05 -39.01 -14.67
CA SER A 627 20.01 -40.07 -14.35
C SER A 627 20.74 -39.86 -13.02
N ALA A 628 20.77 -38.64 -12.48
CA ALA A 628 21.40 -38.36 -11.18
C ALA A 628 20.55 -38.80 -9.98
N LYS A 629 19.29 -39.21 -10.19
CA LYS A 629 18.38 -39.68 -9.13
C LYS A 629 18.24 -41.20 -9.20
N LYS A 630 18.52 -41.90 -8.11
CA LYS A 630 18.47 -43.38 -8.03
C LYS A 630 17.13 -43.97 -8.50
N ARG A 631 17.16 -44.77 -9.57
CA ARG A 631 15.99 -45.45 -10.16
C ARG A 631 16.40 -46.77 -10.81
N ALA A 632 15.55 -47.78 -10.75
CA ALA A 632 15.68 -48.96 -11.59
C ALA A 632 14.73 -48.84 -12.78
N ILE A 633 15.19 -49.17 -13.98
CA ILE A 633 14.41 -49.05 -15.22
C ILE A 633 14.37 -50.39 -15.93
N TRP A 634 13.18 -50.80 -16.31
CA TRP A 634 12.97 -51.90 -17.24
C TRP A 634 12.23 -51.38 -18.48
N ILE A 635 12.61 -51.88 -19.65
CA ILE A 635 12.05 -51.48 -20.95
C ILE A 635 11.41 -52.72 -21.56
N SER A 636 10.12 -52.66 -21.88
CA SER A 636 9.45 -53.79 -22.52
C SER A 636 9.94 -53.98 -23.96
N GLU A 637 9.89 -55.22 -24.46
CA GLU A 637 10.25 -55.54 -25.84
C GLU A 637 9.40 -54.76 -26.86
N SER A 638 8.10 -54.60 -26.57
CA SER A 638 7.18 -53.78 -27.37
C SER A 638 7.58 -52.29 -27.41
N PHE A 639 8.04 -51.74 -26.28
CA PHE A 639 8.55 -50.37 -26.24
C PHE A 639 9.85 -50.23 -27.04
N GLN A 640 10.74 -51.23 -26.94
CA GLN A 640 12.01 -51.24 -27.66
C GLN A 640 11.79 -51.30 -29.18
N ALA A 641 10.84 -52.13 -29.63
CA ALA A 641 10.50 -52.28 -31.05
C ALA A 641 9.82 -51.01 -31.62
N SER A 642 8.92 -50.39 -30.86
CA SER A 642 8.16 -49.22 -31.34
C SER A 642 9.00 -47.94 -31.44
N ILE A 643 9.97 -47.72 -30.54
CA ILE A 643 10.79 -46.49 -30.56
C ILE A 643 12.27 -46.79 -30.21
N PRO A 644 13.01 -47.47 -31.10
CA PRO A 644 14.38 -47.93 -30.83
C PRO A 644 15.33 -46.77 -30.48
N GLY A 645 15.19 -45.61 -31.14
CA GLY A 645 16.05 -44.46 -30.88
C GLY A 645 15.91 -43.83 -29.49
N ILE A 646 14.74 -43.92 -28.84
CA ILE A 646 14.58 -43.46 -27.45
C ILE A 646 15.15 -44.51 -26.49
N THR A 647 14.96 -45.80 -26.79
CA THR A 647 15.53 -46.91 -26.02
C THR A 647 17.05 -46.81 -25.97
N ASP A 648 17.70 -46.50 -27.08
CA ASP A 648 19.15 -46.26 -27.13
C ASP A 648 19.59 -45.11 -26.22
N LEU A 649 18.83 -44.01 -26.17
CA LEU A 649 19.13 -42.88 -25.29
C LEU A 649 18.99 -43.25 -23.81
N ILE A 650 17.96 -44.02 -23.45
CA ILE A 650 17.75 -44.47 -22.07
C ILE A 650 18.86 -45.44 -21.66
N THR A 651 19.20 -46.40 -22.52
CA THR A 651 20.31 -47.33 -22.27
C THR A 651 21.64 -46.57 -22.12
N ALA A 652 21.88 -45.56 -22.96
CA ALA A 652 23.05 -44.69 -22.82
C ALA A 652 23.05 -43.90 -21.50
N ALA A 653 21.89 -43.40 -21.03
CA ALA A 653 21.75 -42.72 -19.76
C ALA A 653 22.01 -43.64 -18.55
N CYS A 654 21.64 -44.91 -18.63
CA CYS A 654 21.98 -45.91 -17.61
C CYS A 654 23.48 -46.22 -17.59
N ARG A 655 24.16 -46.19 -18.75
CA ARG A 655 25.61 -46.49 -18.86
C ARG A 655 26.52 -45.29 -18.61
N LYS A 656 25.98 -44.07 -18.51
CA LYS A 656 26.75 -42.84 -18.29
C LYS A 656 27.51 -42.90 -16.95
N PRO A 657 28.81 -42.53 -16.91
CA PRO A 657 29.54 -42.40 -15.66
C PRO A 657 28.83 -41.46 -14.67
N GLY A 658 28.63 -41.92 -13.43
CA GLY A 658 27.90 -41.18 -12.39
C GLY A 658 26.37 -41.28 -12.47
N SER A 659 25.82 -42.11 -13.38
CA SER A 659 24.40 -42.44 -13.38
C SER A 659 24.03 -43.25 -12.13
N GLN A 660 22.93 -42.88 -11.49
CA GLN A 660 22.32 -43.65 -10.40
C GLN A 660 21.22 -44.60 -10.92
N TRP A 661 21.09 -44.74 -12.24
CA TRP A 661 20.10 -45.61 -12.85
C TRP A 661 20.64 -47.03 -13.03
N THR A 662 19.78 -48.01 -12.81
CA THR A 662 20.07 -49.42 -13.05
C THR A 662 19.12 -49.95 -14.11
N LEU A 663 19.66 -50.45 -15.22
CA LEU A 663 18.86 -51.08 -16.28
C LEU A 663 18.64 -52.56 -15.95
N LEU A 664 17.39 -52.94 -15.72
CA LEU A 664 16.96 -54.31 -15.50
C LEU A 664 16.84 -55.02 -16.86
N GLN A 665 17.39 -56.23 -16.96
CA GLN A 665 17.46 -56.96 -18.23
C GLN A 665 16.22 -57.83 -18.45
N ARG A 666 15.61 -58.33 -17.37
CA ARG A 666 14.47 -59.26 -17.44
C ARG A 666 13.26 -58.67 -16.71
N GLU A 667 12.07 -58.98 -17.22
CA GLU A 667 10.82 -58.56 -16.57
C GLU A 667 10.71 -59.12 -15.14
N SER A 668 11.24 -60.33 -14.90
CA SER A 668 11.27 -60.94 -13.57
C SER A 668 12.10 -60.17 -12.54
N GLU A 669 13.05 -59.33 -12.96
CA GLU A 669 13.83 -58.46 -12.05
C GLU A 669 13.01 -57.27 -11.55
N VAL A 670 11.96 -56.87 -12.28
CA VAL A 670 11.04 -55.80 -11.88
C VAL A 670 10.32 -56.17 -10.59
N THR A 671 9.99 -57.44 -10.40
CA THR A 671 9.24 -57.86 -9.21
C THR A 671 10.10 -57.94 -7.96
N THR A 672 11.37 -58.32 -8.11
CA THR A 672 12.32 -58.58 -7.02
C THR A 672 13.11 -57.34 -6.57
N THR A 673 13.27 -56.34 -7.44
CA THR A 673 14.02 -55.12 -7.12
C THR A 673 13.30 -54.28 -6.06
N ARG A 674 13.98 -53.96 -4.95
CA ARG A 674 13.48 -53.06 -3.90
C ARG A 674 13.70 -51.59 -4.28
N GLY A 675 12.69 -50.76 -4.11
CA GLY A 675 12.74 -49.31 -4.36
C GLY A 675 11.91 -48.85 -5.57
N SER A 676 12.15 -47.63 -6.04
CA SER A 676 11.40 -47.06 -7.18
C SER A 676 11.83 -47.67 -8.51
N VAL A 677 10.98 -48.55 -9.05
CA VAL A 677 11.16 -49.16 -10.38
C VAL A 677 10.24 -48.49 -11.40
N ILE A 678 10.79 -48.11 -12.54
CA ILE A 678 10.04 -47.58 -13.68
C ILE A 678 9.98 -48.63 -14.78
N VAL A 679 8.78 -48.93 -15.23
CA VAL A 679 8.51 -49.89 -16.30
C VAL A 679 8.05 -49.11 -17.52
N LEU A 680 8.83 -49.15 -18.61
CA LEU A 680 8.48 -48.48 -19.85
C LEU A 680 7.75 -49.46 -20.76
N ILE A 681 6.53 -49.10 -21.13
CA ILE A 681 5.63 -49.92 -21.95
C ILE A 681 5.10 -49.14 -23.14
N GLU A 682 4.76 -49.84 -24.20
CA GLU A 682 4.09 -49.25 -25.37
C GLU A 682 2.70 -48.69 -24.98
N ALA A 683 2.22 -47.68 -25.71
CA ALA A 683 0.91 -47.09 -25.47
C ALA A 683 -0.26 -48.08 -25.69
N ALA A 684 -0.10 -49.04 -26.60
CA ALA A 684 -1.06 -50.11 -26.82
C ALA A 684 -1.15 -51.08 -25.62
N ASP A 685 -0.07 -51.24 -24.87
CA ASP A 685 0.05 -52.17 -23.73
C ASP A 685 -0.47 -51.61 -22.40
N THR A 686 -1.32 -50.58 -22.43
CA THR A 686 -1.82 -49.93 -21.19
C THR A 686 -2.53 -50.86 -20.21
N ALA A 687 -3.07 -52.00 -20.68
CA ALA A 687 -3.61 -53.05 -19.83
C ALA A 687 -2.57 -53.59 -18.81
N ARG A 688 -1.28 -53.65 -19.21
CA ARG A 688 -0.17 -54.07 -18.34
C ARG A 688 0.11 -53.10 -17.19
N LYS A 689 -0.37 -51.85 -17.24
CA LYS A 689 -0.25 -50.91 -16.10
C LYS A 689 -0.86 -51.46 -14.82
N ARG A 690 -1.88 -52.32 -14.93
CA ARG A 690 -2.54 -52.93 -13.76
C ARG A 690 -1.63 -53.90 -13.00
N LEU A 691 -0.64 -54.49 -13.67
CA LEU A 691 0.31 -55.46 -13.10
C LEU A 691 1.34 -54.79 -12.18
N TYR A 692 1.60 -53.49 -12.34
CA TYR A 692 2.60 -52.75 -11.58
C TYR A 692 1.94 -51.64 -10.75
N ARG A 693 1.62 -51.96 -9.49
CA ARG A 693 1.07 -51.01 -8.50
C ARG A 693 2.06 -50.80 -7.34
N GLY A 694 1.92 -49.67 -6.64
CA GLY A 694 2.76 -49.34 -5.48
C GLY A 694 4.09 -48.69 -5.85
N GLN A 695 5.22 -49.23 -5.38
CA GLN A 695 6.57 -48.68 -5.62
C GLN A 695 7.07 -48.84 -7.07
N LYS A 696 6.30 -49.55 -7.91
CA LYS A 696 6.58 -49.82 -9.31
C LYS A 696 5.61 -49.02 -10.16
N LYS A 697 6.12 -48.28 -11.15
CA LYS A 697 5.29 -47.38 -11.97
C LYS A 697 5.48 -47.67 -13.45
N ALA A 698 4.45 -48.24 -14.07
CA ALA A 698 4.40 -48.43 -15.51
C ALA A 698 3.95 -47.16 -16.24
N VAL A 699 4.73 -46.71 -17.21
CA VAL A 699 4.50 -45.44 -17.93
C VAL A 699 4.81 -45.58 -19.41
N THR A 700 4.07 -44.83 -20.23
CA THR A 700 4.37 -44.69 -21.66
C THR A 700 5.53 -43.72 -21.89
N ALA A 701 6.07 -43.66 -23.11
CA ALA A 701 7.15 -42.72 -23.46
C ALA A 701 6.81 -41.27 -23.10
N LYS A 702 5.58 -40.82 -23.42
CA LYS A 702 5.11 -39.45 -23.15
C LYS A 702 4.98 -39.16 -21.66
N GLU A 703 4.46 -40.12 -20.90
CA GLU A 703 4.33 -40.02 -19.44
C GLU A 703 5.69 -40.00 -18.76
N PHE A 704 6.61 -40.85 -19.23
CA PHE A 704 7.97 -40.91 -18.72
C PHE A 704 8.71 -39.60 -18.98
N LEU A 705 8.70 -39.10 -20.21
CA LEU A 705 9.34 -37.83 -20.56
C LEU A 705 8.81 -36.67 -19.72
N LYS A 706 7.49 -36.59 -19.51
CA LYS A 706 6.87 -35.59 -18.64
C LYS A 706 7.35 -35.70 -17.20
N MET A 707 7.55 -36.92 -16.71
CA MET A 707 8.05 -37.19 -15.35
C MET A 707 9.51 -36.73 -15.16
N ILE A 708 10.36 -36.92 -16.18
CA ILE A 708 11.80 -36.66 -16.07
C ILE A 708 12.23 -35.27 -16.55
N SER A 709 11.37 -34.53 -17.25
CA SER A 709 11.66 -33.17 -17.76
C SER A 709 11.60 -32.10 -16.65
N VAL A 710 12.48 -32.20 -15.65
CA VAL A 710 12.57 -31.23 -14.55
C VAL A 710 13.51 -30.09 -14.93
N VAL A 711 12.97 -28.87 -14.90
CA VAL A 711 13.70 -27.64 -15.21
C VAL A 711 14.04 -26.91 -13.91
N ASP A 712 15.31 -26.53 -13.76
CA ASP A 712 15.79 -25.67 -12.69
C ASP A 712 15.35 -24.23 -12.99
N LYS A 713 14.23 -23.83 -12.37
CA LYS A 713 13.63 -22.50 -12.58
C LYS A 713 14.54 -21.36 -12.12
N VAL A 714 15.44 -21.60 -11.17
CA VAL A 714 16.33 -20.58 -10.60
C VAL A 714 17.50 -20.34 -11.54
N ALA A 715 18.01 -21.40 -12.16
CA ALA A 715 19.12 -21.34 -13.11
C ALA A 715 18.69 -21.13 -14.57
N SER A 716 17.40 -20.90 -14.84
CA SER A 716 16.85 -20.67 -16.19
C SER A 716 16.51 -19.19 -16.43
N ARG A 717 16.57 -18.74 -17.68
CA ARG A 717 16.17 -17.38 -18.10
C ARG A 717 15.05 -17.44 -19.13
N LEU A 718 13.91 -16.85 -18.80
CA LEU A 718 12.69 -16.92 -19.63
C LEU A 718 12.40 -15.66 -20.47
N CYS A 719 13.32 -14.68 -20.53
CA CYS A 719 13.18 -13.45 -21.32
C CYS A 719 14.48 -13.04 -22.02
#